data_AF-A0A024UD10-F1
#
_entry.id   AF-A0A024UD10-F1
#
_cell.length_a   1.000
_cell.length_b   1.000
_cell.length_c   1.000
_cell.angle_alpha   90.00
_cell.angle_beta   90.00
_cell.angle_gamma   90.00
#
_symmetry.space_group_name_H-M   'P 1'
#
loop_
_entity.id
_entity.type
_entity.pdbx_description
1 polymer ?
#
loop_
_entity_poly.entity_id
_entity_poly.type
_entity_poly.pdbx_seq_one_letter_code
_entity_poly.pdbx_strand_id
1 'polypeptide(L)'
;MSPSLGKSARLPSCWMLYLRCLVVTLAPSIHAASFVRKGDEILVSHTASLATVDASTGASSILQLLPASPAFTAGQQSRAVAVSRDVMNTLQTVRGGSPTFYQNLYAALQVCYCDHLNSQYPHMPSDELNAVWPAQMPPGAVVPPYVRLVHHSHPNALKDRTTGACIPSANPSPSIAAQYANGYCEVTANCYWNDVVNSTATTDRAPTYSILQSTLPTTTLPSLIDAKETMTSWAKSVAVCVAPAIVLGIVSLVTTLLFLSCRCCFNKCGGRSARPEGYSCLQRAIPIVVFAVFGAAILGLTLCALLYNTVIVDSVDQLFENLLDLVQDVVRWIQMAEVPLVHVRDSVESAVESISTQLVTSDFIENGLNGIVAHLQQFANETSGVVLPHGCTLGVDTICIACDVCTAVNSLAASATSQMEAVAANGIVQLQSTRSTIVSTLVGTKDSIKSAVNAGVDVVHGFVPLFVDANSTIRSTQATWLDQTVVRRGAILGLFAVAIAILALGTVGIVLGLTPLRCLAIELHLAYVLGFVALLFLCIVSAVFLAFSVLLGDMCQLTSIAATDWSPVFGASGGNALNACFHNESFLHALHLDDALSFADVIEIPTIDLTSMLAFDALDQFARAILSADTSTFDVNPSQIVQLLNVYTSETLLAPNFQQLSPECNPHDGEYTIATILTPWVANGEALHAHNVSSAAAYIASRYAPYRSACASTVTTTCARSAPCAYDEFVTELYTNTSTVVSISTDADAFVAKMHQSMTRLQNYTGAFKTNVTTLVASLDNVGDTLQSSLVQDVTAFKASMNCTFVATNYANLHDALCDELTPAMLMVALCLFLSGCCLIPVNVCLILLVKRLRARSLSSTEKIAC
;
A
#
# COMPACT_ATOMS: atom_id res chain seq x y z
N MET A 1 -20.99 2.46 -26.54
CA MET A 1 -21.63 1.72 -25.42
C MET A 1 -20.58 1.61 -24.33
N SER A 2 -20.75 2.40 -23.28
CA SER A 2 -19.75 2.70 -22.25
C SER A 2 -20.36 2.30 -20.90
N PRO A 3 -19.69 1.49 -20.06
CA PRO A 3 -20.21 1.18 -18.74
C PRO A 3 -19.82 2.27 -17.75
N SER A 4 -20.80 2.64 -16.94
CA SER A 4 -20.80 3.72 -15.96
C SER A 4 -19.86 3.43 -14.78
N LEU A 5 -18.82 4.26 -14.64
CA LEU A 5 -17.97 4.38 -13.46
C LEU A 5 -18.78 4.81 -12.24
N GLY A 6 -18.73 3.98 -11.20
CA GLY A 6 -19.32 4.25 -9.89
C GLY A 6 -18.69 5.48 -9.25
N LYS A 7 -19.54 6.45 -8.89
CA LYS A 7 -19.17 7.64 -8.12
C LYS A 7 -18.86 7.22 -6.68
N SER A 8 -17.59 7.01 -6.39
CA SER A 8 -17.08 6.92 -5.01
C SER A 8 -17.31 8.26 -4.29
N ALA A 9 -17.73 8.16 -3.04
CA ALA A 9 -18.15 9.25 -2.18
C ALA A 9 -17.06 10.34 -2.09
N ARG A 10 -17.44 11.58 -2.44
CA ARG A 10 -16.64 12.77 -2.11
C ARG A 10 -16.72 12.95 -0.59
N LEU A 11 -15.80 12.33 0.14
CA LEU A 11 -15.37 12.89 1.43
C LEU A 11 -14.88 14.31 1.12
N PRO A 12 -15.47 15.37 1.72
CA PRO A 12 -14.90 16.69 1.59
C PRO A 12 -13.57 16.64 2.32
N SER A 13 -12.48 16.54 1.58
CA SER A 13 -11.13 16.62 2.13
C SER A 13 -11.00 17.98 2.78
N CYS A 14 -11.31 18.10 4.08
CA CYS A 14 -11.16 19.35 4.83
C CYS A 14 -9.70 19.80 4.88
N TRP A 15 -8.74 18.92 4.58
CA TRP A 15 -7.37 19.25 4.23
C TRP A 15 -7.25 20.08 2.94
N MET A 16 -8.09 19.84 1.92
CA MET A 16 -8.26 20.77 0.80
C MET A 16 -9.03 22.02 1.18
N LEU A 17 -9.80 22.07 2.27
CA LEU A 17 -10.38 23.31 2.80
C LEU A 17 -9.35 24.07 3.62
N TYR A 18 -8.40 23.41 4.27
CA TYR A 18 -7.22 24.01 4.89
C TYR A 18 -6.23 24.48 3.83
N LEU A 19 -5.92 23.68 2.80
CA LEU A 19 -5.12 24.07 1.64
C LEU A 19 -5.84 25.10 0.77
N ARG A 20 -7.16 25.01 0.56
CA ARG A 20 -7.94 26.06 -0.11
C ARG A 20 -8.06 27.27 0.78
N CYS A 21 -8.20 27.17 2.09
CA CYS A 21 -8.11 28.32 2.98
C CYS A 21 -6.70 28.90 2.94
N LEU A 22 -5.64 28.10 2.88
CA LEU A 22 -4.25 28.54 2.78
C LEU A 22 -4.00 29.24 1.43
N VAL A 23 -4.47 28.65 0.33
CA VAL A 23 -4.45 29.20 -1.04
C VAL A 23 -5.39 30.39 -1.19
N VAL A 24 -6.52 30.42 -0.49
CA VAL A 24 -7.52 31.52 -0.42
C VAL A 24 -7.15 32.56 0.66
N THR A 25 -6.15 32.31 1.52
CA THR A 25 -5.51 33.29 2.42
C THR A 25 -4.24 33.85 1.79
N LEU A 26 -3.59 33.07 0.92
CA LEU A 26 -2.56 33.55 -0.01
C LEU A 26 -3.19 34.36 -1.16
N ALA A 27 -4.43 34.03 -1.56
CA ALA A 27 -5.17 34.78 -2.57
C ALA A 27 -5.41 36.25 -2.19
N PRO A 28 -5.74 36.68 -0.95
CA PRO A 28 -5.84 38.09 -0.57
C PRO A 28 -4.49 38.77 -0.37
N SER A 29 -3.38 38.07 -0.14
CA SER A 29 -2.04 38.66 -0.30
C SER A 29 -1.71 38.92 -1.78
N ILE A 30 -2.27 38.13 -2.69
CA ILE A 30 -2.21 38.33 -4.16
C ILE A 30 -3.30 39.34 -4.64
N HIS A 31 -4.46 39.42 -3.99
CA HIS A 31 -5.61 40.29 -4.33
C HIS A 31 -5.62 41.61 -3.55
N ALA A 32 -4.81 41.80 -2.51
CA ALA A 32 -4.53 43.12 -1.95
C ALA A 32 -3.86 44.03 -3.00
N ALA A 33 -3.16 43.44 -3.98
CA ALA A 33 -2.69 44.13 -5.18
C ALA A 33 -3.78 44.32 -6.26
N SER A 34 -4.94 43.64 -6.17
CA SER A 34 -6.06 43.77 -7.11
C SER A 34 -7.24 44.61 -6.59
N PHE A 35 -7.15 45.18 -5.39
CA PHE A 35 -8.16 46.14 -4.88
C PHE A 35 -8.14 47.51 -5.59
N VAL A 36 -7.32 47.65 -6.65
CA VAL A 36 -7.38 48.73 -7.66
C VAL A 36 -8.28 48.36 -8.86
N ARG A 37 -8.87 47.16 -8.91
CA ARG A 37 -9.69 46.73 -10.06
C ARG A 37 -10.93 45.92 -9.66
N LYS A 38 -11.88 46.53 -8.95
CA LYS A 38 -13.28 46.08 -8.97
C LYS A 38 -14.24 47.22 -8.63
N GLY A 39 -14.53 48.00 -9.65
CA GLY A 39 -15.58 49.01 -9.66
C GLY A 39 -15.94 49.31 -11.11
N ASP A 40 -16.45 48.31 -11.84
CA ASP A 40 -16.96 48.50 -13.20
C ASP A 40 -18.04 47.46 -13.51
N GLU A 41 -19.28 47.80 -13.16
CA GLU A 41 -20.46 47.30 -13.89
C GLU A 41 -21.34 48.46 -14.40
N ILE A 42 -20.92 49.73 -14.23
CA ILE A 42 -21.64 50.89 -14.77
C ILE A 42 -20.66 51.98 -15.23
N LEU A 43 -19.78 51.69 -16.19
CA LEU A 43 -19.10 52.75 -16.99
C LEU A 43 -18.52 52.26 -18.33
N VAL A 44 -19.17 51.30 -18.99
CA VAL A 44 -18.69 50.66 -20.24
C VAL A 44 -18.84 51.53 -21.51
N SER A 45 -19.30 52.78 -21.46
CA SER A 45 -19.52 53.57 -22.69
C SER A 45 -18.74 54.87 -22.88
N HIS A 46 -17.76 55.22 -22.02
CA HIS A 46 -17.04 56.51 -22.17
C HIS A 46 -15.51 56.49 -22.07
N THR A 47 -14.87 55.32 -21.94
CA THR A 47 -13.39 55.21 -21.86
C THR A 47 -12.70 54.79 -23.16
N ALA A 48 -13.40 54.82 -24.31
CA ALA A 48 -12.81 54.52 -25.61
C ALA A 48 -11.94 55.66 -26.20
N SER A 49 -11.82 56.82 -25.54
CA SER A 49 -11.05 57.98 -26.06
C SER A 49 -9.85 58.40 -25.21
N LEU A 50 -9.48 57.64 -24.16
CA LEU A 50 -8.30 57.91 -23.33
C LEU A 50 -7.27 56.76 -23.29
N ALA A 51 -7.47 55.73 -24.11
CA ALA A 51 -6.58 54.57 -24.25
C ALA A 51 -5.30 54.84 -25.09
N THR A 52 -4.96 56.10 -25.36
CA THR A 52 -3.72 56.50 -26.05
C THR A 52 -2.91 57.48 -25.21
N VAL A 53 -2.48 57.06 -24.02
CA VAL A 53 -1.25 57.55 -23.41
C VAL A 53 -0.55 56.36 -22.75
N ASP A 54 0.55 55.94 -23.37
CA ASP A 54 1.49 54.96 -22.87
C ASP A 54 1.80 55.13 -21.38
N ALA A 55 1.39 54.16 -20.55
CA ALA A 55 1.85 54.01 -19.17
C ALA A 55 3.08 53.08 -19.07
N SER A 56 3.79 52.86 -20.18
CA SER A 56 4.97 51.98 -20.27
C SER A 56 6.32 52.72 -20.06
N THR A 57 6.34 54.04 -20.17
CA THR A 57 7.60 54.83 -20.15
C THR A 57 7.81 55.72 -18.92
N GLY A 58 6.77 55.91 -18.08
CA GLY A 58 6.86 56.75 -16.87
C GLY A 58 7.23 56.02 -15.57
N ALA A 59 6.76 54.79 -15.38
CA ALA A 59 6.96 54.04 -14.13
C ALA A 59 8.38 53.43 -14.01
N SER A 60 8.97 53.04 -15.13
CA SER A 60 10.32 52.45 -15.20
C SER A 60 11.43 53.47 -14.87
N SER A 61 11.21 54.74 -15.19
CA SER A 61 12.20 55.81 -15.03
C SER A 61 12.31 56.33 -13.58
N ILE A 62 11.26 56.19 -12.77
CA ILE A 62 11.27 56.55 -11.35
C ILE A 62 11.84 55.40 -10.49
N LEU A 63 11.65 54.14 -10.90
CA LEU A 63 12.22 52.99 -10.19
C LEU A 63 13.74 52.83 -10.38
N GLN A 64 14.32 53.32 -11.48
CA GLN A 64 15.78 53.30 -11.71
C GLN A 64 16.57 54.32 -10.88
N LEU A 65 15.89 55.28 -10.23
CA LEU A 65 16.51 56.30 -9.37
C LEU A 65 16.51 55.92 -7.88
N LEU A 66 15.90 54.79 -7.51
CA LEU A 66 16.00 54.24 -6.16
C LEU A 66 17.31 53.45 -6.05
N PRO A 67 18.18 53.72 -5.04
CA PRO A 67 19.35 52.90 -4.81
C PRO A 67 18.92 51.44 -4.64
N ALA A 68 19.74 50.51 -5.13
CA ALA A 68 19.59 49.09 -4.84
C ALA A 68 19.23 48.93 -3.36
N SER A 69 18.05 48.36 -3.09
CA SER A 69 17.52 48.26 -1.73
C SER A 69 18.61 47.72 -0.81
N PRO A 70 18.76 48.24 0.41
CA PRO A 70 19.79 47.76 1.32
C PRO A 70 19.61 46.26 1.50
N ALA A 71 20.61 45.47 1.12
CA ALA A 71 20.63 44.05 1.40
C ALA A 71 20.73 43.89 2.93
N PHE A 72 19.63 43.53 3.58
CA PHE A 72 19.62 43.24 5.01
C PHE A 72 20.40 41.95 5.25
N THR A 73 21.13 41.90 6.36
CA THR A 73 21.88 40.70 6.76
C THR A 73 20.93 39.66 7.37
N ALA A 74 21.28 38.38 7.27
CA ALA A 74 20.52 37.29 7.90
C ALA A 74 20.32 37.50 9.42
N GLY A 75 21.31 38.08 10.10
CA GLY A 75 21.21 38.43 11.52
C GLY A 75 20.17 39.54 11.82
N GLN A 76 19.95 40.48 10.89
CA GLN A 76 18.89 41.48 11.02
C GLN A 76 17.51 40.87 10.79
N GLN A 77 17.37 39.95 9.83
CA GLN A 77 16.12 39.23 9.59
C GLN A 77 15.72 38.35 10.77
N SER A 78 16.64 37.55 11.31
CA SER A 78 16.39 36.70 12.49
C SER A 78 15.93 37.52 13.71
N ARG A 79 16.54 38.68 13.95
CA ARG A 79 16.09 39.60 15.01
C ARG A 79 14.71 40.19 14.74
N ALA A 80 14.40 40.52 13.48
CA ALA A 80 13.07 40.99 13.11
C ALA A 80 12.00 39.92 13.37
N VAL A 81 12.27 38.65 13.03
CA VAL A 81 11.36 37.53 13.34
C VAL A 81 11.12 37.38 14.84
N ALA A 82 12.18 37.47 15.66
CA ALA A 82 12.03 37.38 17.12
C ALA A 82 11.16 38.52 17.67
N VAL A 83 11.41 39.77 17.22
CA VAL A 83 10.64 40.94 17.66
C VAL A 83 9.18 40.85 17.21
N SER A 84 8.91 40.44 15.97
CA SER A 84 7.53 40.32 15.49
C SER A 84 6.75 39.28 16.28
N ARG A 85 7.36 38.14 16.62
CA ARG A 85 6.76 37.09 17.46
C ARG A 85 6.44 37.59 18.86
N ASP A 86 7.37 38.30 19.49
CA ASP A 86 7.15 38.90 20.81
C ASP A 86 5.98 39.89 20.81
N VAL A 87 5.87 40.70 19.74
CA VAL A 87 4.74 41.63 19.57
C VAL A 87 3.41 40.89 19.38
N MET A 88 3.38 39.82 18.59
CA MET A 88 2.19 38.98 18.42
C MET A 88 1.76 38.35 19.76
N ASN A 89 2.70 37.74 20.49
CA ASN A 89 2.44 37.12 21.78
C ASN A 89 1.94 38.14 22.81
N THR A 90 2.53 39.34 22.81
CA THR A 90 2.08 40.45 23.67
C THR A 90 0.64 40.86 23.31
N LEU A 91 0.34 41.00 22.02
CA LEU A 91 -1.00 41.36 21.55
C LEU A 91 -2.05 40.31 21.92
N GLN A 92 -1.72 39.02 21.79
CA GLN A 92 -2.57 37.91 22.22
C GLN A 92 -2.81 37.97 23.73
N THR A 93 -1.76 38.17 24.52
CA THR A 93 -1.85 38.25 25.99
C THR A 93 -2.72 39.43 26.44
N VAL A 94 -2.56 40.61 25.83
CA VAL A 94 -3.36 41.82 26.13
C VAL A 94 -4.84 41.60 25.85
N ARG A 95 -5.17 40.76 24.87
CA ARG A 95 -6.56 40.39 24.54
C ARG A 95 -7.15 39.32 25.46
N GLY A 96 -6.39 38.81 26.43
CA GLY A 96 -6.78 37.70 27.30
C GLY A 96 -6.49 36.31 26.71
N GLY A 97 -5.67 36.24 25.66
CA GLY A 97 -5.22 34.99 25.06
C GLY A 97 -4.43 34.15 26.07
N SER A 98 -4.88 32.92 26.26
CA SER A 98 -4.26 31.89 27.10
C SER A 98 -4.59 30.52 26.50
N PRO A 99 -3.85 29.45 26.84
CA PRO A 99 -4.19 28.11 26.37
C PRO A 99 -5.66 27.73 26.68
N THR A 100 -6.14 28.07 27.88
CA THR A 100 -7.53 27.85 28.28
C THR A 100 -8.52 28.68 27.46
N PHE A 101 -8.19 29.94 27.15
CA PHE A 101 -9.01 30.76 26.27
C PHE A 101 -9.18 30.13 24.88
N TYR A 102 -8.08 29.67 24.27
CA TYR A 102 -8.13 29.07 22.93
C TYR A 102 -8.81 27.69 22.94
N GLN A 103 -8.66 26.90 24.00
CA GLN A 103 -9.44 25.65 24.17
C GLN A 103 -10.95 25.93 24.26
N ASN A 104 -11.36 26.93 25.04
CA ASN A 104 -12.76 27.33 25.14
C ASN A 104 -13.28 27.89 23.80
N LEU A 105 -12.47 28.67 23.08
CA LEU A 105 -12.80 29.19 21.75
C LEU A 105 -12.94 28.06 20.72
N TYR A 106 -12.04 27.07 20.75
CA TYR A 106 -12.10 25.89 19.89
C TYR A 106 -13.38 25.07 20.14
N ALA A 107 -13.71 24.81 21.41
CA ALA A 107 -14.94 24.13 21.80
C ALA A 107 -16.20 24.93 21.39
N ALA A 108 -16.18 26.26 21.57
CA ALA A 108 -17.28 27.13 21.13
C ALA A 108 -17.45 27.14 19.61
N LEU A 109 -16.35 27.12 18.85
CA LEU A 109 -16.35 27.03 17.38
C LEU A 109 -16.95 25.71 16.91
N GLN A 110 -16.60 24.58 17.54
CA GLN A 110 -17.18 23.27 17.21
C GLN A 110 -18.71 23.27 17.37
N VAL A 111 -19.20 23.77 18.51
CA VAL A 111 -20.63 23.85 18.79
C VAL A 111 -21.33 24.78 17.79
N CYS A 112 -20.79 25.99 17.55
CA CYS A 112 -21.38 26.94 16.61
C CYS A 112 -21.34 26.45 15.15
N TYR A 113 -20.29 25.72 14.76
CA TYR A 113 -20.17 25.14 13.43
C TYR A 113 -21.18 24.01 13.24
N CYS A 114 -21.37 23.15 14.24
CA CYS A 114 -22.38 22.10 14.14
C CYS A 114 -23.81 22.68 14.16
N ASP A 115 -24.10 23.72 14.95
CA ASP A 115 -25.36 24.47 14.90
C ASP A 115 -25.60 25.03 13.48
N HIS A 116 -24.56 25.61 12.87
CA HIS A 116 -24.64 26.10 11.50
C HIS A 116 -24.97 24.98 10.49
N LEU A 117 -24.29 23.84 10.55
CA LEU A 117 -24.56 22.70 9.67
C LEU A 117 -25.99 22.17 9.84
N ASN A 118 -26.47 22.05 11.07
CA ASN A 118 -27.85 21.65 11.35
C ASN A 118 -28.87 22.67 10.82
N SER A 119 -28.58 23.96 10.93
CA SER A 119 -29.48 25.02 10.44
C SER A 119 -29.67 25.01 8.92
N GLN A 120 -28.75 24.42 8.15
CA GLN A 120 -28.89 24.25 6.69
C GLN A 120 -29.97 23.23 6.32
N TYR A 121 -30.41 22.41 7.27
CA TYR A 121 -31.46 21.41 7.11
C TYR A 121 -32.62 21.77 8.03
N PRO A 122 -33.55 22.66 7.63
CA PRO A 122 -34.64 23.10 8.50
C PRO A 122 -35.45 21.90 8.99
N HIS A 123 -35.53 21.75 10.31
CA HIS A 123 -36.29 20.71 10.97
C HIS A 123 -36.90 21.30 12.25
N MET A 124 -38.02 20.74 12.71
CA MET A 124 -38.58 21.14 13.99
C MET A 124 -37.77 20.52 15.12
N PRO A 125 -37.73 21.19 16.28
CA PRO A 125 -37.18 20.64 17.50
C PRO A 125 -37.52 19.17 17.82
N SER A 126 -38.76 18.78 17.55
CA SER A 126 -39.25 17.41 17.73
C SER A 126 -38.58 16.38 16.83
N ASP A 127 -38.02 16.82 15.71
CA ASP A 127 -37.55 15.95 14.63
C ASP A 127 -36.13 15.44 14.90
N GLU A 128 -35.38 16.05 15.84
CA GLU A 128 -34.07 15.57 16.25
C GLU A 128 -34.15 14.29 17.07
N LEU A 129 -35.22 14.13 17.87
CA LEU A 129 -35.34 13.05 18.84
C LEU A 129 -35.38 11.68 18.14
N ASN A 130 -34.30 10.91 18.27
CA ASN A 130 -34.15 9.59 17.65
C ASN A 130 -34.36 9.60 16.11
N ALA A 131 -33.95 10.69 15.46
CA ALA A 131 -34.08 10.89 14.02
C ALA A 131 -33.52 9.70 13.20
N VAL A 132 -34.34 9.18 12.29
CA VAL A 132 -34.02 8.06 11.40
C VAL A 132 -33.96 8.55 9.96
N TRP A 133 -32.88 8.22 9.25
CA TRP A 133 -32.75 8.48 7.82
C TRP A 133 -33.63 7.50 7.01
N PRO A 134 -34.51 7.97 6.12
CA PRO A 134 -35.34 7.07 5.33
C PRO A 134 -34.51 6.14 4.43
N ALA A 135 -34.85 4.85 4.41
CA ALA A 135 -34.13 3.85 3.62
C ALA A 135 -34.26 4.06 2.09
N GLN A 136 -35.27 4.81 1.65
CA GLN A 136 -35.60 5.04 0.22
C GLN A 136 -34.93 6.31 -0.36
N MET A 137 -33.97 6.92 0.34
CA MET A 137 -33.26 8.11 -0.13
C MET A 137 -32.32 7.81 -1.32
N PRO A 138 -32.14 8.74 -2.27
CA PRO A 138 -31.24 8.55 -3.40
C PRO A 138 -29.79 8.27 -2.97
N PRO A 139 -29.04 7.42 -3.69
CA PRO A 139 -27.60 7.25 -3.46
C PRO A 139 -26.89 8.61 -3.59
N GLY A 140 -26.30 9.08 -2.49
CA GLY A 140 -25.58 10.37 -2.43
C GLY A 140 -26.35 11.54 -1.80
N ALA A 141 -27.57 11.33 -1.28
CA ALA A 141 -28.22 12.32 -0.44
C ALA A 141 -27.41 12.53 0.86
N VAL A 142 -27.13 13.79 1.21
CA VAL A 142 -26.36 14.14 2.40
C VAL A 142 -27.25 13.95 3.63
N VAL A 143 -26.82 13.11 4.57
CA VAL A 143 -27.49 12.88 5.85
C VAL A 143 -27.28 14.11 6.74
N PRO A 144 -28.34 14.78 7.22
CA PRO A 144 -28.25 15.87 8.17
C PRO A 144 -27.53 15.43 9.45
N PRO A 145 -26.72 16.30 10.09
CA PRO A 145 -25.89 15.88 11.23
C PRO A 145 -26.70 15.35 12.42
N TYR A 146 -27.88 15.92 12.69
CA TYR A 146 -28.77 15.50 13.79
C TYR A 146 -29.36 14.09 13.63
N VAL A 147 -29.28 13.47 12.44
CA VAL A 147 -29.82 12.13 12.21
C VAL A 147 -28.97 11.08 12.89
N ARG A 148 -29.58 10.28 13.79
CA ARG A 148 -28.89 9.27 14.60
C ARG A 148 -28.77 7.92 13.90
N LEU A 149 -29.83 7.52 13.20
CA LEU A 149 -29.96 6.16 12.68
C LEU A 149 -30.02 6.17 11.15
N VAL A 150 -29.29 5.26 10.52
CA VAL A 150 -29.25 5.08 9.06
C VAL A 150 -29.41 3.60 8.73
N HIS A 151 -29.99 3.28 7.57
CA HIS A 151 -30.18 1.89 7.17
C HIS A 151 -28.83 1.14 7.07
N HIS A 152 -28.80 -0.16 7.35
CA HIS A 152 -27.55 -0.94 7.37
C HIS A 152 -26.76 -0.90 6.05
N SER A 153 -27.41 -0.64 4.92
CA SER A 153 -26.77 -0.51 3.61
C SER A 153 -26.15 0.87 3.35
N HIS A 154 -26.41 1.87 4.20
CA HIS A 154 -25.90 3.23 4.03
C HIS A 154 -24.38 3.28 4.31
N PRO A 155 -23.61 4.14 3.60
CA PRO A 155 -22.17 4.27 3.83
C PRO A 155 -21.82 4.83 5.22
N ASN A 156 -22.64 5.73 5.76
CA ASN A 156 -22.42 6.32 7.10
C ASN A 156 -22.93 5.45 8.27
N ALA A 157 -23.33 4.21 8.00
CA ALA A 157 -23.79 3.30 9.05
C ALA A 157 -22.60 2.72 9.82
N LEU A 158 -22.62 2.88 11.16
CA LEU A 158 -21.62 2.34 12.07
C LEU A 158 -21.73 0.82 12.12
N LYS A 159 -20.75 0.18 11.50
CA LYS A 159 -20.66 -1.27 11.34
C LYS A 159 -19.32 -1.78 11.82
N ASP A 160 -19.34 -2.98 12.38
CA ASP A 160 -18.15 -3.79 12.54
C ASP A 160 -17.63 -4.14 11.14
N ARG A 161 -16.34 -3.83 10.88
CA ARG A 161 -15.73 -4.06 9.57
C ARG A 161 -15.52 -5.55 9.25
N THR A 162 -15.45 -6.40 10.28
CA THR A 162 -15.19 -7.84 10.13
C THR A 162 -16.49 -8.61 9.89
N THR A 163 -17.53 -8.32 10.68
CA THR A 163 -18.82 -9.03 10.59
C THR A 163 -19.84 -8.31 9.69
N GLY A 164 -19.61 -7.03 9.38
CA GLY A 164 -20.56 -6.17 8.66
C GLY A 164 -21.80 -5.82 9.49
N ALA A 165 -21.87 -6.24 10.76
CA ALA A 165 -23.01 -6.04 11.64
C ALA A 165 -23.05 -4.61 12.19
N CYS A 166 -24.25 -4.07 12.42
CA CYS A 166 -24.42 -2.78 13.10
C CYS A 166 -23.86 -2.85 14.53
N ILE A 167 -23.15 -1.82 14.96
CA ILE A 167 -22.73 -1.68 16.36
C ILE A 167 -23.81 -0.90 17.13
N PRO A 168 -24.54 -1.52 18.07
CA PRO A 168 -25.56 -0.84 18.85
C PRO A 168 -24.94 0.00 19.97
N SER A 169 -25.68 1.02 20.43
CA SER A 169 -25.38 1.72 21.69
C SER A 169 -25.44 0.74 22.88
N ALA A 170 -24.60 0.94 23.91
CA ALA A 170 -24.53 0.03 25.07
C ALA A 170 -25.85 -0.06 25.86
N ASN A 171 -26.57 1.05 26.00
CA ASN A 171 -27.84 1.14 26.71
C ASN A 171 -28.85 2.00 25.94
N PRO A 172 -29.40 1.51 24.81
CA PRO A 172 -30.28 2.28 23.95
C PRO A 172 -31.65 2.47 24.60
N SER A 173 -32.28 3.63 24.36
CA SER A 173 -33.71 3.79 24.70
C SER A 173 -34.59 2.75 23.96
N PRO A 174 -35.77 2.38 24.50
CA PRO A 174 -36.64 1.38 23.87
C PRO A 174 -37.01 1.69 22.42
N SER A 175 -37.17 2.97 22.08
CA SER A 175 -37.43 3.43 20.71
C SER A 175 -36.25 3.19 19.77
N ILE A 176 -35.02 3.32 20.25
CA ILE A 176 -33.81 3.08 19.45
C ILE A 176 -33.57 1.57 19.31
N ALA A 177 -33.74 0.80 20.38
CA ALA A 177 -33.63 -0.66 20.34
C ALA A 177 -34.59 -1.28 19.30
N ALA A 178 -35.81 -0.74 19.19
CA ALA A 178 -36.77 -1.16 18.17
C ALA A 178 -36.29 -0.89 16.73
N GLN A 179 -35.53 0.20 16.50
CA GLN A 179 -35.01 0.51 15.17
C GLN A 179 -33.84 -0.39 14.77
N TYR A 180 -33.01 -0.83 15.73
CA TYR A 180 -31.99 -1.84 15.45
C TYR A 180 -32.62 -3.13 14.93
N ALA A 181 -33.74 -3.56 15.52
CA ALA A 181 -34.51 -4.71 15.04
C ALA A 181 -35.10 -4.50 13.63
N ASN A 182 -35.29 -3.26 13.20
CA ASN A 182 -35.76 -2.89 11.86
C ASN A 182 -34.61 -2.71 10.83
N GLY A 183 -33.37 -3.11 11.16
CA GLY A 183 -32.23 -3.05 10.24
C GLY A 183 -31.56 -1.68 10.12
N TYR A 184 -31.76 -0.80 11.11
CA TYR A 184 -31.06 0.47 11.21
C TYR A 184 -29.81 0.34 12.09
N CYS A 185 -28.70 0.95 11.65
CA CYS A 185 -27.52 1.11 12.46
C CYS A 185 -27.43 2.53 13.03
N GLU A 186 -26.69 2.69 14.11
CA GLU A 186 -26.15 3.99 14.52
C GLU A 186 -25.37 4.64 13.37
N VAL A 187 -25.40 5.97 13.26
CA VAL A 187 -24.54 6.71 12.34
C VAL A 187 -23.11 6.75 12.89
N THR A 188 -22.10 6.69 12.02
CA THR A 188 -20.71 6.98 12.40
C THR A 188 -20.62 8.36 13.06
N ALA A 189 -19.72 8.53 14.04
CA ALA A 189 -19.59 9.79 14.77
C ALA A 189 -19.44 10.99 13.81
N ASN A 190 -20.14 12.07 14.15
CA ASN A 190 -20.19 13.31 13.38
C ASN A 190 -20.19 14.52 14.33
N CYS A 191 -20.42 15.74 13.83
CA CYS A 191 -20.38 16.92 14.70
C CYS A 191 -21.46 16.95 15.79
N TYR A 192 -22.54 16.20 15.62
CA TYR A 192 -23.71 16.15 16.53
C TYR A 192 -23.73 14.89 17.38
N TRP A 193 -23.34 13.73 16.85
CA TRP A 193 -23.34 12.45 17.55
C TRP A 193 -21.92 12.00 17.89
N ASN A 194 -21.62 11.90 19.19
CA ASN A 194 -20.35 11.36 19.70
C ASN A 194 -20.16 9.89 19.31
N ASP A 195 -18.95 9.35 19.48
CA ASP A 195 -18.73 7.91 19.30
C ASP A 195 -19.57 7.06 20.25
N VAL A 196 -19.91 5.85 19.80
CA VAL A 196 -20.55 4.85 20.64
C VAL A 196 -19.49 4.27 21.57
N VAL A 197 -19.52 4.69 22.84
CA VAL A 197 -18.56 4.22 23.84
C VAL A 197 -18.80 2.74 24.14
N ASN A 198 -17.69 2.04 24.38
CA ASN A 198 -17.52 0.62 24.67
C ASN A 198 -18.66 -0.02 25.49
N SER A 199 -18.85 -1.33 25.33
CA SER A 199 -19.92 -2.18 25.89
C SER A 199 -20.17 -2.09 27.42
N THR A 200 -19.34 -1.35 28.15
CA THR A 200 -19.42 -1.09 29.59
C THR A 200 -20.07 0.24 29.97
N ALA A 201 -20.45 1.09 29.01
CA ALA A 201 -21.07 2.38 29.27
C ALA A 201 -22.48 2.23 29.89
N THR A 202 -22.76 2.91 31.00
CA THR A 202 -24.02 2.81 31.75
C THR A 202 -25.15 3.72 31.24
N THR A 203 -24.91 4.49 30.18
CA THR A 203 -25.85 5.48 29.62
C THR A 203 -25.96 5.33 28.11
N ASP A 204 -27.10 5.77 27.54
CA ASP A 204 -27.27 5.83 26.07
C ASP A 204 -26.27 6.81 25.44
N ARG A 205 -26.10 6.69 24.12
CA ARG A 205 -25.26 7.57 23.31
C ARG A 205 -25.72 9.01 23.46
N ALA A 206 -24.83 9.86 23.96
CA ALA A 206 -25.09 11.28 24.12
C ALA A 206 -24.71 12.05 22.83
N PRO A 207 -25.51 13.06 22.44
CA PRO A 207 -25.09 13.98 21.40
C PRO A 207 -23.93 14.86 21.89
N THR A 208 -23.04 15.27 21.00
CA THR A 208 -21.99 16.27 21.19
C THR A 208 -22.58 17.65 21.49
N TYR A 209 -23.68 17.96 20.82
CA TYR A 209 -24.49 19.17 20.96
C TYR A 209 -25.95 18.76 20.91
N SER A 210 -26.77 19.28 21.81
CA SER A 210 -28.22 19.20 21.66
C SER A 210 -28.92 20.37 22.31
N ILE A 211 -29.94 20.86 21.64
CA ILE A 211 -30.89 21.84 22.18
C ILE A 211 -32.11 21.16 22.83
N LEU A 212 -32.35 19.86 22.56
CA LEU A 212 -33.69 19.25 22.71
C LEU A 212 -33.71 17.73 23.01
N GLN A 213 -32.58 17.03 23.00
CA GLN A 213 -32.50 15.60 23.33
C GLN A 213 -32.68 15.39 24.85
N SER A 214 -33.24 14.23 25.23
CA SER A 214 -33.40 13.85 26.64
C SER A 214 -32.07 13.57 27.35
N THR A 215 -31.06 13.14 26.58
CA THR A 215 -29.72 12.86 27.07
C THR A 215 -28.87 14.12 26.90
N LEU A 216 -28.43 14.71 28.02
CA LEU A 216 -27.61 15.91 28.01
C LEU A 216 -26.26 15.65 27.30
N PRO A 217 -25.71 16.64 26.59
CA PRO A 217 -24.37 16.55 26.03
C PRO A 217 -23.33 16.24 27.10
N THR A 218 -22.23 15.61 26.69
CA THR A 218 -21.08 15.34 27.55
C THR A 218 -20.53 16.64 28.16
N THR A 219 -20.11 16.62 29.42
CA THR A 219 -19.67 17.79 30.21
C THR A 219 -18.41 18.51 29.70
N THR A 220 -17.88 18.09 28.55
CA THR A 220 -16.63 18.58 27.98
C THR A 220 -16.81 19.76 27.03
N LEU A 221 -18.02 20.00 26.50
CA LEU A 221 -18.30 21.09 25.54
C LEU A 221 -19.29 22.12 26.11
N PRO A 222 -19.14 23.42 25.76
CA PRO A 222 -20.02 24.48 26.24
C PRO A 222 -21.43 24.39 25.65
N SER A 223 -22.43 24.96 26.33
CA SER A 223 -23.76 25.11 25.76
C SER A 223 -23.74 26.05 24.54
N LEU A 224 -24.75 26.01 23.66
CA LEU A 224 -24.82 26.91 22.52
C LEU A 224 -24.84 28.39 22.92
N ILE A 225 -25.45 28.70 24.06
CA ILE A 225 -25.52 30.07 24.58
C ILE A 225 -24.12 30.51 24.99
N ASP A 226 -23.41 29.69 25.77
CA ASP A 226 -22.04 29.98 26.22
C ASP A 226 -21.06 30.02 25.05
N ALA A 227 -21.27 29.18 24.03
CA ALA A 227 -20.48 29.16 22.80
C ALA A 227 -20.66 30.46 22.00
N LYS A 228 -21.92 30.91 21.80
CA LYS A 228 -22.22 32.18 21.12
C LYS A 228 -21.70 33.39 21.90
N GLU A 229 -21.75 33.34 23.23
CA GLU A 229 -21.16 34.37 24.09
C GLU A 229 -19.63 34.40 23.96
N THR A 230 -18.98 33.23 23.99
CA THR A 230 -17.52 33.08 23.80
C THR A 230 -17.09 33.62 22.44
N MET A 231 -17.79 33.27 21.36
CA MET A 231 -17.55 33.79 20.01
C MET A 231 -17.71 35.31 19.93
N THR A 232 -18.73 35.86 20.60
CA THR A 232 -18.98 37.30 20.64
C THR A 232 -17.90 38.04 21.44
N SER A 233 -17.44 37.45 22.55
CA SER A 233 -16.35 37.99 23.37
C SER A 233 -15.04 38.01 22.60
N TRP A 234 -14.72 36.92 21.88
CA TRP A 234 -13.58 36.86 20.97
C TRP A 234 -13.67 37.91 19.85
N ALA A 235 -14.82 38.04 19.18
CA ALA A 235 -15.00 39.04 18.12
C ALA A 235 -14.79 40.49 18.65
N LYS A 236 -15.28 40.78 19.86
CA LYS A 236 -15.02 42.06 20.54
C LYS A 236 -13.53 42.26 20.82
N SER A 237 -12.81 41.22 21.24
CA SER A 237 -11.36 41.32 21.50
C SER A 237 -10.55 41.59 20.23
N VAL A 238 -10.95 41.03 19.08
CA VAL A 238 -10.36 41.36 17.77
C VAL A 238 -10.66 42.82 17.41
N ALA A 239 -11.90 43.27 17.60
CA ALA A 239 -12.31 44.63 17.27
C ALA A 239 -11.51 45.71 18.02
N VAL A 240 -11.13 45.44 19.28
CA VAL A 240 -10.29 46.35 20.09
C VAL A 240 -8.92 46.60 19.45
N CYS A 241 -8.34 45.63 18.73
CA CYS A 241 -7.04 45.80 18.05
C CYS A 241 -7.13 46.69 16.80
N VAL A 242 -8.27 46.67 16.12
CA VAL A 242 -8.50 47.40 14.87
C VAL A 242 -9.08 48.79 15.14
N ALA A 243 -9.77 48.96 16.27
CA ALA A 243 -10.44 50.20 16.66
C ALA A 243 -9.53 51.44 16.61
N PRO A 244 -8.25 51.43 17.07
CA PRO A 244 -7.39 52.61 17.00
C PRO A 244 -7.20 53.14 15.57
N ALA A 245 -7.01 52.25 14.58
CA ALA A 245 -6.85 52.63 13.19
C ALA A 245 -8.14 53.20 12.59
N ILE A 246 -9.28 52.58 12.89
CA ILE A 246 -10.60 53.06 12.43
C ILE A 246 -10.96 54.41 13.06
N VAL A 247 -10.81 54.53 14.38
CA VAL A 247 -11.11 55.77 15.12
C VAL A 247 -10.21 56.89 14.62
N LEU A 248 -8.91 56.64 14.46
CA LEU A 248 -7.98 57.62 13.93
C LEU A 248 -8.37 58.04 12.50
N GLY A 249 -8.77 57.09 11.64
CA GLY A 249 -9.25 57.37 10.29
C GLY A 249 -10.50 58.25 10.28
N ILE A 250 -11.51 57.93 11.11
CA ILE A 250 -12.77 58.71 11.22
C ILE A 250 -12.49 60.11 11.78
N VAL A 251 -11.70 60.21 12.86
CA VAL A 251 -11.32 61.50 13.44
C VAL A 251 -10.53 62.33 12.42
N SER A 252 -9.62 61.72 11.67
CA SER A 252 -8.87 62.38 10.60
C SER A 252 -9.77 62.85 9.47
N LEU A 253 -10.76 62.04 9.06
CA LEU A 253 -11.74 62.42 8.05
C LEU A 253 -12.58 63.62 8.51
N VAL A 254 -13.17 63.54 9.69
CA VAL A 254 -14.02 64.60 10.25
C VAL A 254 -13.23 65.89 10.45
N THR A 255 -12.02 65.81 11.01
CA THR A 255 -11.14 66.98 11.19
C THR A 255 -10.72 67.58 9.85
N THR A 256 -10.45 66.76 8.83
CA THR A 256 -10.13 67.24 7.47
C THR A 256 -11.33 67.96 6.85
N LEU A 257 -12.53 67.37 6.92
CA LEU A 257 -13.75 67.97 6.39
C LEU A 257 -14.07 69.30 7.10
N LEU A 258 -14.03 69.33 8.44
CA LEU A 258 -14.23 70.54 9.22
C LEU A 258 -13.18 71.60 8.88
N PHE A 259 -11.91 71.23 8.76
CA PHE A 259 -10.83 72.15 8.39
C PHE A 259 -11.05 72.74 6.99
N LEU A 260 -11.39 71.91 6.00
CA LEU A 260 -11.68 72.35 4.63
C LEU A 260 -12.93 73.24 4.59
N SER A 261 -14.01 72.89 5.27
CA SER A 261 -15.23 73.71 5.37
C SER A 261 -14.96 75.06 6.06
N CYS A 262 -14.23 75.06 7.18
CA CYS A 262 -13.85 76.30 7.87
C CYS A 262 -12.95 77.20 6.99
N ARG A 263 -12.03 76.61 6.23
CA ARG A 263 -11.08 77.33 5.38
C ARG A 263 -11.70 77.82 4.07
N CYS A 264 -12.51 77.01 3.41
CA CYS A 264 -13.13 77.31 2.11
C CYS A 264 -14.41 78.15 2.24
N CYS A 265 -15.30 77.83 3.19
CA CYS A 265 -16.60 78.49 3.32
C CYS A 265 -16.59 79.68 4.28
N PHE A 266 -15.86 79.59 5.40
CA PHE A 266 -15.90 80.60 6.46
C PHE A 266 -14.65 81.50 6.51
N ASN A 267 -13.61 81.20 5.71
CA ASN A 267 -12.28 81.84 5.77
C ASN A 267 -11.69 81.89 7.20
N LYS A 268 -12.17 81.00 8.09
CA LYS A 268 -11.71 80.80 9.48
C LYS A 268 -10.71 79.63 9.51
N CYS A 269 -10.15 79.32 10.68
CA CYS A 269 -9.09 78.30 10.81
C CYS A 269 -7.87 78.58 9.94
N GLY A 270 -7.47 79.86 9.93
CA GLY A 270 -6.18 80.26 9.41
C GLY A 270 -6.14 81.30 8.31
N GLY A 271 -7.26 81.63 7.67
CA GLY A 271 -7.33 82.69 6.66
C GLY A 271 -6.50 82.46 5.39
N ARG A 272 -6.80 83.23 4.33
CA ARG A 272 -6.01 83.29 3.09
C ARG A 272 -4.74 84.16 3.21
N SER A 273 -4.64 84.98 4.25
CA SER A 273 -3.62 86.05 4.38
C SER A 273 -2.68 85.81 5.56
N ALA A 274 -1.39 86.16 5.39
CA ALA A 274 -0.40 86.14 6.46
C ALA A 274 -0.62 87.29 7.48
N ARG A 275 0.00 87.19 8.67
CA ARG A 275 -0.03 88.29 9.65
C ARG A 275 0.63 89.54 9.04
N PRO A 276 0.01 90.73 9.17
CA PRO A 276 0.58 91.97 8.64
C PRO A 276 1.93 92.33 9.29
N GLU A 277 2.15 91.90 10.54
CA GLU A 277 3.37 92.13 11.31
C GLU A 277 4.52 91.16 10.97
N GLY A 278 4.33 90.15 10.11
CA GLY A 278 5.36 89.13 9.83
C GLY A 278 5.47 88.04 10.92
N TYR A 279 6.50 87.20 10.83
CA TYR A 279 6.78 86.11 11.78
C TYR A 279 8.26 86.10 12.15
N SER A 280 8.59 85.76 13.40
CA SER A 280 9.98 85.65 13.84
C SER A 280 10.67 84.40 13.28
N CYS A 281 12.00 84.39 13.29
CA CYS A 281 12.79 83.27 12.78
C CYS A 281 12.52 81.95 13.53
N LEU A 282 12.40 82.00 14.87
CA LEU A 282 12.02 80.86 15.69
C LEU A 282 10.62 80.32 15.33
N GLN A 283 9.66 81.21 15.04
CA GLN A 283 8.33 80.81 14.60
C GLN A 283 8.35 80.15 13.22
N ARG A 284 9.32 80.45 12.35
CA ARG A 284 9.48 79.78 11.06
C ARG A 284 10.21 78.44 11.18
N ALA A 285 11.21 78.34 12.05
CA ALA A 285 12.03 77.15 12.22
C ALA A 285 11.28 75.98 12.88
N ILE A 286 10.44 76.24 13.90
CA ILE A 286 9.78 75.16 14.68
C ILE A 286 9.00 74.17 13.78
N PRO A 287 8.10 74.59 12.87
CA PRO A 287 7.39 73.65 12.00
C PRO A 287 8.29 72.89 11.03
N ILE A 288 9.43 73.48 10.62
CA ILE A 288 10.40 72.82 9.73
C ILE A 288 11.10 71.69 10.48
N VAL A 289 11.54 71.94 11.72
CA VAL A 289 12.17 70.92 12.56
C VAL A 289 11.19 69.78 12.88
N VAL A 290 9.94 70.10 13.24
CA VAL A 290 8.92 69.09 13.51
C VAL A 290 8.62 68.27 12.25
N PHE A 291 8.49 68.90 11.07
CA PHE A 291 8.34 68.21 9.80
C PHE A 291 9.52 67.26 9.52
N ALA A 292 10.77 67.70 9.77
CA ALA A 292 11.95 66.88 9.56
C ALA A 292 12.02 65.66 10.50
N VAL A 293 11.68 65.83 11.79
CA VAL A 293 11.69 64.74 12.78
C VAL A 293 10.64 63.67 12.43
N PHE A 294 9.40 64.07 12.17
CA PHE A 294 8.35 63.11 11.81
C PHE A 294 8.53 62.55 10.39
N GLY A 295 9.12 63.31 9.47
CA GLY A 295 9.55 62.79 8.17
C GLY A 295 10.63 61.71 8.29
N ALA A 296 11.65 61.92 9.14
CA ALA A 296 12.67 60.91 9.43
C ALA A 296 12.06 59.66 10.08
N ALA A 297 11.07 59.82 10.97
CA ALA A 297 10.35 58.70 11.56
C ALA A 297 9.59 57.88 10.50
N ILE A 298 8.89 58.53 9.54
CA ILE A 298 8.20 57.84 8.44
C ILE A 298 9.19 57.08 7.56
N LEU A 299 10.36 57.66 7.25
CA LEU A 299 11.41 56.97 6.50
C LEU A 299 11.95 55.74 7.26
N GLY A 300 12.17 55.87 8.57
CA GLY A 300 12.57 54.75 9.44
C GLY A 300 11.54 53.62 9.46
N LEU A 301 10.25 53.96 9.60
CA LEU A 301 9.15 52.98 9.56
C LEU A 301 9.05 52.30 8.19
N THR A 302 9.33 53.02 7.12
CA THR A 302 9.36 52.44 5.76
C THR A 302 10.50 51.44 5.62
N LEU A 303 11.70 51.76 6.13
CA LEU A 303 12.83 50.82 6.16
C LEU A 303 12.53 49.57 7.00
N CYS A 304 11.87 49.73 8.15
CA CYS A 304 11.42 48.60 8.95
C CYS A 304 10.41 47.73 8.19
N ALA A 305 9.42 48.32 7.51
CA ALA A 305 8.46 47.58 6.71
C ALA A 305 9.12 46.82 5.54
N LEU A 306 10.18 47.38 4.95
CA LEU A 306 10.98 46.68 3.93
C LEU A 306 11.74 45.48 4.49
N LEU A 307 12.28 45.58 5.71
CA LEU A 307 12.91 44.44 6.38
C LEU A 307 11.89 43.31 6.61
N TYR A 308 10.70 43.63 7.13
CA TYR A 308 9.64 42.62 7.33
C TYR A 308 9.10 42.05 6.02
N ASN A 309 9.11 42.81 4.92
CA ASN A 309 8.79 42.27 3.61
C ASN A 309 9.77 41.17 3.18
N THR A 310 11.06 41.29 3.48
CA THR A 310 12.01 40.20 3.16
C THR A 310 11.67 38.93 3.92
N VAL A 311 11.32 39.05 5.21
CA VAL A 311 10.83 37.92 6.02
C VAL A 311 9.57 37.32 5.42
N ILE A 312 8.56 38.13 5.06
CA ILE A 312 7.32 37.66 4.43
C ILE A 312 7.61 36.86 3.15
N VAL A 313 8.55 37.32 2.33
CA VAL A 313 8.92 36.63 1.09
C VAL A 313 9.57 35.28 1.40
N ASP A 314 10.58 35.28 2.26
CA ASP A 314 11.32 34.06 2.62
C ASP A 314 10.37 33.02 3.24
N SER A 315 9.47 33.43 4.13
CA SER A 315 8.50 32.52 4.77
C SER A 315 7.43 31.99 3.78
N VAL A 316 6.99 32.80 2.80
CA VAL A 316 6.07 32.30 1.76
C VAL A 316 6.77 31.32 0.82
N ASP A 317 8.03 31.56 0.47
CA ASP A 317 8.81 30.63 -0.33
C ASP A 317 8.99 29.29 0.42
N GLN A 318 9.32 29.33 1.71
CA GLN A 318 9.36 28.14 2.59
C GLN A 318 8.00 27.43 2.70
N LEU A 319 6.88 28.17 2.76
CA LEU A 319 5.54 27.57 2.77
C LEU A 319 5.28 26.77 1.49
N PHE A 320 5.65 27.30 0.33
CA PHE A 320 5.51 26.57 -0.93
C PHE A 320 6.40 25.32 -0.98
N GLU A 321 7.65 25.43 -0.52
CA GLU A 321 8.58 24.29 -0.43
C GLU A 321 8.04 23.20 0.49
N ASN A 322 7.66 23.54 1.72
CA ASN A 322 7.10 22.59 2.69
C ASN A 322 5.79 21.95 2.20
N LEU A 323 4.94 22.68 1.49
CA LEU A 323 3.72 22.12 0.87
C LEU A 323 4.05 21.14 -0.25
N LEU A 324 5.05 21.42 -1.08
CA LEU A 324 5.48 20.54 -2.15
C LEU A 324 6.12 19.27 -1.59
N ASP A 325 6.98 19.41 -0.58
CA ASP A 325 7.63 18.29 0.10
C ASP A 325 6.59 17.36 0.73
N LEU A 326 5.60 17.92 1.43
CA LEU A 326 4.47 17.17 1.96
C LEU A 326 3.73 16.37 0.89
N VAL A 327 3.40 17.00 -0.24
CA VAL A 327 2.69 16.32 -1.34
C VAL A 327 3.56 15.21 -1.95
N GLN A 328 4.86 15.46 -2.13
CA GLN A 328 5.80 14.47 -2.66
C GLN A 328 6.02 13.30 -1.70
N ASP A 329 6.11 13.58 -0.40
CA ASP A 329 6.28 12.58 0.64
C ASP A 329 5.05 11.69 0.76
N VAL A 330 3.83 12.26 0.66
CA VAL A 330 2.60 11.45 0.61
C VAL A 330 2.59 10.53 -0.61
N VAL A 331 2.93 11.04 -1.80
CA VAL A 331 2.97 10.21 -3.02
C VAL A 331 4.03 9.11 -2.90
N ARG A 332 5.21 9.43 -2.36
CA ARG A 332 6.29 8.45 -2.13
C ARG A 332 5.88 7.39 -1.11
N TRP A 333 5.26 7.81 -0.02
CA TRP A 333 4.74 6.93 1.03
C TRP A 333 3.69 5.96 0.49
N ILE A 334 2.75 6.44 -0.34
CA ILE A 334 1.78 5.62 -1.07
C ILE A 334 2.50 4.54 -1.89
N GLN A 335 3.51 4.91 -2.68
CA GLN A 335 4.26 3.95 -3.50
C GLN A 335 5.01 2.91 -2.65
N MET A 336 5.61 3.33 -1.52
CA MET A 336 6.28 2.42 -0.58
C MET A 336 5.32 1.43 0.10
N ALA A 337 4.05 1.80 0.25
CA ALA A 337 3.00 0.92 0.76
C ALA A 337 2.42 0.00 -0.32
N GLU A 338 2.32 0.46 -1.57
CA GLU A 338 1.73 -0.29 -2.68
C GLU A 338 2.63 -1.45 -3.16
N VAL A 339 3.93 -1.19 -3.32
CA VAL A 339 4.87 -2.17 -3.93
C VAL A 339 4.88 -3.53 -3.21
N PRO A 340 4.98 -3.61 -1.86
CA PRO A 340 4.95 -4.89 -1.17
C PRO A 340 3.61 -5.62 -1.33
N LEU A 341 2.49 -4.90 -1.32
CA LEU A 341 1.17 -5.50 -1.50
C LEU A 341 0.98 -6.10 -2.90
N VAL A 342 1.44 -5.39 -3.94
CA VAL A 342 1.44 -5.90 -5.32
C VAL A 342 2.32 -7.14 -5.43
N HIS A 343 3.49 -7.15 -4.80
CA HIS A 343 4.39 -8.31 -4.80
C HIS A 343 3.79 -9.54 -4.09
N VAL A 344 3.04 -9.35 -2.98
CA VAL A 344 2.27 -10.42 -2.32
C VAL A 344 1.28 -11.06 -3.29
N ARG A 345 0.48 -10.24 -3.99
CA ARG A 345 -0.50 -10.73 -4.96
C ARG A 345 0.17 -11.54 -6.07
N ASP A 346 1.26 -11.01 -6.64
CA ASP A 346 1.95 -11.64 -7.76
C ASP A 346 2.70 -12.92 -7.33
N SER A 347 3.25 -12.94 -6.10
CA SER A 347 3.88 -14.13 -5.49
C SER A 347 2.86 -15.26 -5.28
N VAL A 348 1.68 -14.95 -4.77
CA VAL A 348 0.60 -15.93 -4.59
C VAL A 348 0.12 -16.46 -5.95
N GLU A 349 -0.01 -15.59 -6.95
CA GLU A 349 -0.38 -15.98 -8.31
C GLU A 349 0.64 -16.93 -8.93
N SER A 350 1.94 -16.61 -8.80
CA SER A 350 3.03 -17.46 -9.30
C SER A 350 3.12 -18.79 -8.57
N ALA A 351 2.93 -18.82 -7.25
CA ALA A 351 2.92 -20.05 -6.47
C ALA A 351 1.78 -21.00 -6.88
N VAL A 352 0.58 -20.46 -7.12
CA VAL A 352 -0.56 -21.23 -7.63
C VAL A 352 -0.29 -21.79 -9.02
N GLU A 353 0.30 -21.00 -9.92
CA GLU A 353 0.65 -21.45 -11.27
C GLU A 353 1.73 -22.55 -11.24
N SER A 354 2.74 -22.40 -10.38
CA SER A 354 3.79 -23.39 -10.18
C SER A 354 3.23 -24.70 -9.65
N ILE A 355 2.40 -24.66 -8.59
CA ILE A 355 1.75 -25.84 -8.02
C ILE A 355 0.81 -26.49 -9.04
N SER A 356 0.02 -25.70 -9.78
CA SER A 356 -0.82 -26.23 -10.85
C SER A 356 -0.01 -26.96 -11.92
N THR A 357 1.14 -26.41 -12.31
CA THR A 357 2.03 -27.01 -13.32
C THR A 357 2.61 -28.34 -12.82
N GLN A 358 3.11 -28.38 -11.58
CA GLN A 358 3.66 -29.60 -10.97
C GLN A 358 2.58 -30.69 -10.79
N LEU A 359 1.34 -30.30 -10.51
CA LEU A 359 0.21 -31.23 -10.38
C LEU A 359 -0.36 -31.70 -11.73
N VAL A 360 -0.14 -30.96 -12.82
CA VAL A 360 -0.52 -31.41 -14.18
C VAL A 360 0.48 -32.42 -14.71
N THR A 361 1.76 -32.30 -14.38
CA THR A 361 2.81 -33.26 -14.80
C THR A 361 2.83 -34.55 -13.98
N SER A 362 1.91 -34.71 -13.02
CA SER A 362 1.85 -35.85 -12.09
C SER A 362 1.13 -37.08 -12.65
N ASP A 363 1.00 -37.23 -13.97
CA ASP A 363 0.35 -38.39 -14.62
C ASP A 363 1.06 -39.71 -14.30
N PHE A 364 2.31 -39.66 -13.84
CA PHE A 364 3.05 -40.82 -13.34
C PHE A 364 2.41 -41.45 -12.09
N ILE A 365 1.53 -40.74 -11.38
CA ILE A 365 0.82 -41.26 -10.20
C ILE A 365 -0.18 -42.35 -10.61
N GLU A 366 -1.05 -42.04 -11.57
CA GLU A 366 -2.07 -42.96 -12.09
C GLU A 366 -1.41 -44.10 -12.89
N ASN A 367 -0.47 -43.76 -13.76
CA ASN A 367 0.23 -44.74 -14.58
C ASN A 367 1.20 -45.62 -13.78
N GLY A 368 1.80 -45.08 -12.71
CA GLY A 368 2.75 -45.79 -11.86
C GLY A 368 2.11 -46.89 -11.03
N LEU A 369 1.00 -46.61 -10.34
CA LEU A 369 0.31 -47.63 -9.54
C LEU A 369 -0.27 -48.74 -10.42
N ASN A 370 -0.90 -48.38 -11.56
CA ASN A 370 -1.38 -49.34 -12.54
C ASN A 370 -0.24 -50.15 -13.18
N GLY A 371 0.93 -49.53 -13.41
CA GLY A 371 2.11 -50.20 -13.94
C GLY A 371 2.72 -51.22 -12.96
N ILE A 372 2.71 -50.95 -11.66
CA ILE A 372 3.14 -51.91 -10.63
C ILE A 372 2.22 -53.13 -10.63
N VAL A 373 0.89 -52.90 -10.65
CA VAL A 373 -0.10 -53.98 -10.75
C VAL A 373 0.08 -54.80 -12.04
N ALA A 374 0.30 -54.15 -13.18
CA ALA A 374 0.52 -54.82 -14.46
C ALA A 374 1.78 -55.69 -14.45
N HIS A 375 2.89 -55.22 -13.87
CA HIS A 375 4.10 -56.02 -13.73
C HIS A 375 3.95 -57.20 -12.77
N LEU A 376 3.16 -57.05 -11.70
CA LEU A 376 2.82 -58.14 -10.79
C LEU A 376 1.91 -59.20 -11.44
N GLN A 377 0.90 -58.76 -12.21
CA GLN A 377 0.05 -59.65 -12.99
C GLN A 377 0.85 -60.39 -14.08
N GLN A 378 1.79 -59.70 -14.73
CA GLN A 378 2.72 -60.33 -15.66
C GLN A 378 3.57 -61.40 -14.96
N PHE A 379 4.11 -61.11 -13.78
CA PHE A 379 4.90 -62.06 -12.99
C PHE A 379 4.06 -63.30 -12.60
N ALA A 380 2.81 -63.10 -12.17
CA ALA A 380 1.88 -64.20 -11.85
C ALA A 380 1.58 -65.07 -13.09
N ASN A 381 1.32 -64.45 -14.24
CA ASN A 381 1.09 -65.17 -15.50
C ASN A 381 2.32 -65.96 -15.96
N GLU A 382 3.53 -65.43 -15.76
CA GLU A 382 4.79 -66.10 -16.11
C GLU A 382 5.14 -67.30 -15.21
N THR A 383 4.52 -67.40 -14.03
CA THR A 383 4.82 -68.43 -13.00
C THR A 383 3.68 -69.42 -12.78
N SER A 384 2.51 -69.18 -13.39
CA SER A 384 1.33 -70.04 -13.29
C SER A 384 1.44 -71.29 -14.16
N GLY A 385 1.09 -72.46 -13.60
CA GLY A 385 0.92 -73.70 -14.37
C GLY A 385 2.21 -74.26 -15.00
N VAL A 386 3.38 -73.89 -14.47
CA VAL A 386 4.68 -74.32 -14.98
C VAL A 386 4.89 -75.82 -14.72
N VAL A 387 5.30 -76.54 -15.76
CA VAL A 387 5.67 -77.96 -15.74
C VAL A 387 7.12 -78.12 -16.20
N LEU A 388 7.81 -79.12 -15.62
CA LEU A 388 9.21 -79.43 -15.92
C LEU A 388 9.35 -80.88 -16.43
N PRO A 389 10.08 -81.14 -17.53
CA PRO A 389 10.72 -80.16 -18.42
C PRO A 389 9.69 -79.35 -19.22
N HIS A 390 10.09 -78.18 -19.73
CA HIS A 390 9.18 -77.29 -20.44
C HIS A 390 8.52 -77.97 -21.65
N GLY A 391 7.19 -77.85 -21.74
CA GLY A 391 6.39 -78.42 -22.84
C GLY A 391 5.96 -79.88 -22.64
N CYS A 392 6.31 -80.51 -21.53
CA CYS A 392 5.78 -81.83 -21.18
C CYS A 392 4.30 -81.77 -20.78
N THR A 393 3.62 -82.91 -20.88
CA THR A 393 2.21 -83.10 -20.54
C THR A 393 2.08 -84.10 -19.39
N LEU A 394 1.56 -83.61 -18.25
CA LEU A 394 1.34 -84.41 -17.05
C LEU A 394 0.46 -85.62 -17.35
N GLY A 395 0.92 -86.81 -16.97
CA GLY A 395 0.21 -88.08 -17.18
C GLY A 395 0.32 -88.66 -18.60
N VAL A 396 0.99 -87.99 -19.54
CA VAL A 396 1.26 -88.47 -20.90
C VAL A 396 2.74 -88.78 -21.09
N ASP A 397 3.62 -87.85 -20.70
CA ASP A 397 5.06 -88.02 -20.78
C ASP A 397 5.60 -88.80 -19.57
N THR A 398 6.62 -89.64 -19.79
CA THR A 398 7.17 -90.56 -18.76
C THR A 398 7.73 -89.81 -17.55
N ILE A 399 8.32 -88.64 -17.78
CA ILE A 399 8.90 -87.79 -16.74
C ILE A 399 8.43 -86.37 -17.01
N CYS A 400 7.37 -85.97 -16.30
CA CYS A 400 6.81 -84.62 -16.31
C CYS A 400 6.31 -84.31 -14.91
N ILE A 401 6.85 -83.26 -14.29
CA ILE A 401 6.62 -82.92 -12.89
C ILE A 401 5.93 -81.56 -12.82
N ALA A 402 4.85 -81.47 -12.03
CA ALA A 402 4.21 -80.21 -11.72
C ALA A 402 5.14 -79.40 -10.81
N CYS A 403 5.35 -78.13 -11.11
CA CYS A 403 6.20 -77.29 -10.28
C CYS A 403 5.40 -76.75 -9.07
N ASP A 404 5.39 -77.49 -7.97
CA ASP A 404 4.69 -77.10 -6.74
C ASP A 404 5.24 -75.79 -6.16
N VAL A 405 6.55 -75.58 -6.27
CA VAL A 405 7.23 -74.33 -5.89
C VAL A 405 6.77 -73.16 -6.75
N CYS A 406 6.57 -73.36 -8.05
CA CYS A 406 6.03 -72.34 -8.94
C CYS A 406 4.59 -71.98 -8.56
N THR A 407 3.81 -72.96 -8.09
CA THR A 407 2.44 -72.73 -7.60
C THR A 407 2.44 -71.90 -6.31
N ALA A 408 3.36 -72.17 -5.38
CA ALA A 408 3.54 -71.37 -4.16
C ALA A 408 4.00 -69.94 -4.48
N VAL A 409 4.98 -69.78 -5.38
CA VAL A 409 5.45 -68.48 -5.87
C VAL A 409 4.33 -67.68 -6.53
N ASN A 410 3.52 -68.33 -7.38
CA ASN A 410 2.37 -67.70 -8.03
C ASN A 410 1.29 -67.28 -7.01
N SER A 411 1.07 -68.06 -5.94
CA SER A 411 0.13 -67.68 -4.88
C SER A 411 0.59 -66.44 -4.10
N LEU A 412 1.89 -66.30 -3.85
CA LEU A 412 2.48 -65.11 -3.24
C LEU A 412 2.39 -63.90 -4.19
N ALA A 413 2.63 -64.12 -5.48
CA ALA A 413 2.45 -63.08 -6.50
C ALA A 413 1.00 -62.60 -6.57
N ALA A 414 0.03 -63.50 -6.56
CA ALA A 414 -1.40 -63.17 -6.57
C ALA A 414 -1.83 -62.42 -5.30
N SER A 415 -1.30 -62.80 -4.14
CA SER A 415 -1.54 -62.08 -2.88
C SER A 415 -0.94 -60.67 -2.91
N ALA A 416 0.27 -60.51 -3.46
CA ALA A 416 0.90 -59.20 -3.64
C ALA A 416 0.10 -58.33 -4.63
N THR A 417 -0.37 -58.89 -5.74
CA THR A 417 -1.25 -58.21 -6.70
C THR A 417 -2.53 -57.71 -6.04
N SER A 418 -3.23 -58.55 -5.27
CA SER A 418 -4.50 -58.18 -4.62
C SER A 418 -4.33 -57.06 -3.59
N GLN A 419 -3.26 -57.10 -2.79
CA GLN A 419 -2.95 -56.01 -1.86
C GLN A 419 -2.62 -54.71 -2.60
N MET A 420 -1.85 -54.80 -3.68
CA MET A 420 -1.46 -53.64 -4.48
C MET A 420 -2.65 -53.04 -5.25
N GLU A 421 -3.61 -53.85 -5.71
CA GLU A 421 -4.86 -53.37 -6.31
C GLU A 421 -5.71 -52.58 -5.29
N ALA A 422 -5.82 -53.06 -4.04
CA ALA A 422 -6.54 -52.37 -2.98
C ALA A 422 -5.87 -51.04 -2.57
N VAL A 423 -4.53 -51.01 -2.52
CA VAL A 423 -3.76 -49.81 -2.23
C VAL A 423 -3.77 -48.83 -3.41
N ALA A 424 -3.69 -49.32 -4.66
CA ALA A 424 -3.73 -48.50 -5.85
C ALA A 424 -5.08 -47.77 -6.00
N ALA A 425 -6.20 -48.48 -5.82
CA ALA A 425 -7.53 -47.88 -5.94
C ALA A 425 -7.76 -46.79 -4.87
N ASN A 426 -7.46 -47.08 -3.60
CA ASN A 426 -7.62 -46.10 -2.52
C ASN A 426 -6.60 -44.96 -2.61
N GLY A 427 -5.37 -45.27 -2.97
CA GLY A 427 -4.27 -44.31 -3.10
C GLY A 427 -4.49 -43.33 -4.25
N ILE A 428 -4.95 -43.79 -5.41
CA ILE A 428 -5.29 -42.89 -6.54
C ILE A 428 -6.42 -41.94 -6.14
N VAL A 429 -7.47 -42.43 -5.48
CA VAL A 429 -8.59 -41.59 -5.02
C VAL A 429 -8.14 -40.58 -3.96
N GLN A 430 -7.33 -41.00 -2.99
CA GLN A 430 -6.77 -40.10 -1.98
C GLN A 430 -5.87 -39.03 -2.60
N LEU A 431 -4.98 -39.39 -3.53
CA LEU A 431 -4.12 -38.42 -4.22
C LEU A 431 -4.90 -37.46 -5.12
N GLN A 432 -5.94 -37.93 -5.83
CA GLN A 432 -6.82 -37.07 -6.61
C GLN A 432 -7.61 -36.11 -5.72
N SER A 433 -8.09 -36.58 -4.56
CA SER A 433 -8.78 -35.75 -3.57
C SER A 433 -7.83 -34.71 -2.96
N THR A 434 -6.60 -35.09 -2.60
CA THR A 434 -5.58 -34.18 -2.08
C THR A 434 -5.19 -33.15 -3.13
N ARG A 435 -4.99 -33.56 -4.39
CA ARG A 435 -4.76 -32.65 -5.53
C ARG A 435 -5.88 -31.62 -5.67
N SER A 436 -7.15 -32.07 -5.66
CA SER A 436 -8.31 -31.18 -5.79
C SER A 436 -8.45 -30.24 -4.59
N THR A 437 -8.17 -30.72 -3.38
CA THR A 437 -8.22 -29.93 -2.14
C THR A 437 -7.12 -28.86 -2.12
N ILE A 438 -5.89 -29.21 -2.51
CA ILE A 438 -4.77 -28.26 -2.61
C ILE A 438 -5.11 -27.18 -3.63
N VAL A 439 -5.51 -27.56 -4.85
CA VAL A 439 -5.85 -26.60 -5.92
C VAL A 439 -7.00 -25.68 -5.49
N SER A 440 -8.08 -26.23 -4.92
CA SER A 440 -9.23 -25.42 -4.48
C SER A 440 -8.89 -24.49 -3.31
N THR A 441 -8.13 -24.96 -2.33
CA THR A 441 -7.70 -24.14 -1.18
C THR A 441 -6.75 -23.04 -1.61
N LEU A 442 -5.78 -23.34 -2.49
CA LEU A 442 -4.84 -22.34 -3.00
C LEU A 442 -5.51 -21.31 -3.91
N VAL A 443 -6.43 -21.73 -4.77
CA VAL A 443 -7.19 -20.81 -5.63
C VAL A 443 -8.12 -19.92 -4.80
N GLY A 444 -8.83 -20.49 -3.81
CA GLY A 444 -9.65 -19.70 -2.89
C GLY A 444 -8.84 -18.70 -2.07
N THR A 445 -7.68 -19.11 -1.59
CA THR A 445 -6.74 -18.22 -0.87
C THR A 445 -6.19 -17.13 -1.79
N LYS A 446 -5.84 -17.47 -3.04
CA LYS A 446 -5.42 -16.51 -4.07
C LYS A 446 -6.48 -15.44 -4.33
N ASP A 447 -7.73 -15.84 -4.57
CA ASP A 447 -8.79 -14.89 -4.88
C ASP A 447 -9.11 -13.99 -3.68
N SER A 448 -9.07 -14.54 -2.47
CA SER A 448 -9.25 -13.77 -1.23
C SER A 448 -8.13 -12.76 -1.00
N ILE A 449 -6.86 -13.18 -1.09
CA ILE A 449 -5.69 -12.29 -0.94
C ILE A 449 -5.70 -11.23 -2.04
N LYS A 450 -5.96 -11.61 -3.30
CA LYS A 450 -6.04 -10.68 -4.43
C LYS A 450 -7.14 -9.65 -4.25
N SER A 451 -8.33 -10.06 -3.79
CA SER A 451 -9.44 -9.14 -3.54
C SER A 451 -9.11 -8.17 -2.40
N ALA A 452 -8.52 -8.65 -1.31
CA ALA A 452 -8.13 -7.81 -0.17
C ALA A 452 -7.02 -6.81 -0.55
N VAL A 453 -5.99 -7.28 -1.25
CA VAL A 453 -4.88 -6.45 -1.75
C VAL A 453 -5.38 -5.41 -2.75
N ASN A 454 -6.18 -5.80 -3.75
CA ASN A 454 -6.68 -4.85 -4.75
C ASN A 454 -7.60 -3.81 -4.12
N ALA A 455 -8.44 -4.18 -3.14
CA ALA A 455 -9.26 -3.21 -2.42
C ALA A 455 -8.40 -2.22 -1.60
N GLY A 456 -7.33 -2.70 -0.96
CA GLY A 456 -6.37 -1.87 -0.25
C GLY A 456 -5.61 -0.92 -1.19
N VAL A 457 -5.10 -1.43 -2.30
CA VAL A 457 -4.42 -0.65 -3.34
C VAL A 457 -5.38 0.39 -3.92
N ASP A 458 -6.61 0.03 -4.30
CA ASP A 458 -7.59 0.96 -4.90
C ASP A 458 -7.92 2.14 -3.97
N VAL A 459 -8.01 1.91 -2.64
CA VAL A 459 -8.19 2.98 -1.65
C VAL A 459 -7.00 3.92 -1.63
N VAL A 460 -5.78 3.38 -1.59
CA VAL A 460 -4.54 4.17 -1.53
C VAL A 460 -4.29 4.91 -2.85
N HIS A 461 -4.50 4.24 -3.99
CA HIS A 461 -4.34 4.78 -5.33
C HIS A 461 -5.40 5.85 -5.65
N GLY A 462 -6.58 5.76 -5.03
CA GLY A 462 -7.62 6.80 -5.09
C GLY A 462 -7.17 8.17 -4.55
N PHE A 463 -6.15 8.22 -3.68
CA PHE A 463 -5.61 9.48 -3.17
C PHE A 463 -4.59 10.13 -4.09
N VAL A 464 -3.84 9.34 -4.87
CA VAL A 464 -2.78 9.82 -5.79
C VAL A 464 -3.24 10.97 -6.70
N PRO A 465 -4.38 10.90 -7.43
CA PRO A 465 -4.78 12.00 -8.31
C PRO A 465 -5.09 13.30 -7.55
N LEU A 466 -5.54 13.23 -6.29
CA LEU A 466 -5.79 14.43 -5.47
C LEU A 466 -4.49 15.17 -5.15
N PHE A 467 -3.43 14.42 -4.83
CA PHE A 467 -2.12 14.97 -4.51
C PHE A 467 -1.37 15.45 -5.76
N VAL A 468 -1.53 14.76 -6.90
CA VAL A 468 -0.98 15.21 -8.19
C VAL A 468 -1.65 16.52 -8.66
N ASP A 469 -2.98 16.64 -8.52
CA ASP A 469 -3.70 17.87 -8.84
C ASP A 469 -3.28 19.03 -7.92
N ALA A 470 -3.16 18.75 -6.61
CA ALA A 470 -2.64 19.71 -5.64
C ALA A 470 -1.20 20.17 -5.98
N ASN A 471 -0.30 19.25 -6.32
CA ASN A 471 1.07 19.57 -6.75
C ASN A 471 1.07 20.53 -7.95
N SER A 472 0.23 20.26 -8.96
CA SER A 472 0.14 21.12 -10.14
C SER A 472 -0.35 22.53 -9.80
N THR A 473 -1.35 22.62 -8.91
CA THR A 473 -1.91 23.90 -8.45
C THR A 473 -0.91 24.69 -7.63
N ILE A 474 -0.20 24.02 -6.70
CA ILE A 474 0.83 24.63 -5.87
C ILE A 474 1.97 25.16 -6.75
N ARG A 475 2.48 24.36 -7.69
CA ARG A 475 3.55 24.80 -8.61
C ARG A 475 3.13 25.95 -9.50
N SER A 476 1.91 25.93 -10.03
CA SER A 476 1.35 27.04 -10.82
C SER A 476 1.26 28.32 -10.00
N THR A 477 0.82 28.21 -8.74
CA THR A 477 0.72 29.34 -7.82
C THR A 477 2.10 29.86 -7.42
N GLN A 478 3.06 28.97 -7.13
CA GLN A 478 4.45 29.32 -6.83
C GLN A 478 5.12 30.01 -8.02
N ALA A 479 4.91 29.52 -9.25
CA ALA A 479 5.42 30.16 -10.46
C ALA A 479 4.85 31.58 -10.62
N THR A 480 3.55 31.76 -10.37
CA THR A 480 2.91 33.08 -10.37
C THR A 480 3.47 34.00 -9.28
N TRP A 481 3.73 33.45 -8.09
CA TRP A 481 4.33 34.17 -6.97
C TRP A 481 5.76 34.65 -7.27
N LEU A 482 6.56 33.80 -7.91
CA LEU A 482 7.94 34.12 -8.32
C LEU A 482 7.97 35.15 -9.46
N ASP A 483 7.07 35.04 -10.44
CA ASP A 483 6.96 36.00 -11.56
C ASP A 483 6.57 37.41 -11.08
N GLN A 484 5.73 37.50 -10.04
CA GLN A 484 5.29 38.77 -9.47
C GLN A 484 6.26 39.41 -8.46
N THR A 485 7.49 38.91 -8.33
CA THR A 485 8.46 39.41 -7.33
C THR A 485 8.71 40.92 -7.42
N VAL A 486 8.81 41.47 -8.63
CA VAL A 486 8.98 42.92 -8.86
C VAL A 486 7.73 43.71 -8.46
N VAL A 487 6.55 43.21 -8.83
CA VAL A 487 5.25 43.84 -8.52
C VAL A 487 5.00 43.84 -7.01
N ARG A 488 5.34 42.75 -6.31
CA ARG A 488 5.19 42.60 -4.85
C ARG A 488 6.07 43.56 -4.07
N ARG A 489 7.36 43.63 -4.40
CA ARG A 489 8.29 44.61 -3.79
C ARG A 489 7.82 46.04 -4.06
N GLY A 490 7.33 46.30 -5.28
CA GLY A 490 6.71 47.57 -5.65
C GLY A 490 5.44 47.90 -4.87
N ALA A 491 4.61 46.91 -4.55
CA ALA A 491 3.35 47.11 -3.84
C ALA A 491 3.56 47.58 -2.39
N ILE A 492 4.47 46.95 -1.63
CA ILE A 492 4.75 47.35 -0.24
C ILE A 492 5.45 48.71 -0.18
N LEU A 493 6.39 48.97 -1.11
CA LEU A 493 6.91 50.32 -1.30
C LEU A 493 5.78 51.30 -1.64
N GLY A 494 4.84 50.90 -2.49
CA GLY A 494 3.66 51.66 -2.88
C GLY A 494 2.79 52.10 -1.69
N LEU A 495 2.65 51.25 -0.68
CA LEU A 495 1.90 51.57 0.55
C LEU A 495 2.49 52.78 1.29
N PHE A 496 3.81 52.97 1.22
CA PHE A 496 4.52 54.10 1.83
C PHE A 496 4.91 55.19 0.83
N ALA A 497 4.84 54.90 -0.48
CA ALA A 497 5.26 55.81 -1.55
C ALA A 497 4.47 57.11 -1.53
N VAL A 498 3.17 57.06 -1.20
CA VAL A 498 2.35 58.26 -1.07
C VAL A 498 2.87 59.15 0.06
N ALA A 499 3.22 58.56 1.22
CA ALA A 499 3.79 59.31 2.34
C ALA A 499 5.16 59.91 1.99
N ILE A 500 6.02 59.16 1.31
CA ILE A 500 7.32 59.65 0.82
C ILE A 500 7.13 60.79 -0.19
N ALA A 501 6.17 60.66 -1.12
CA ALA A 501 5.86 61.71 -2.09
C ALA A 501 5.38 63.00 -1.40
N ILE A 502 4.58 62.90 -0.34
CA ILE A 502 4.17 64.04 0.47
C ILE A 502 5.36 64.68 1.17
N LEU A 503 6.30 63.89 1.70
CA LEU A 503 7.53 64.40 2.29
C LEU A 503 8.38 65.14 1.24
N ALA A 504 8.52 64.59 0.03
CA ALA A 504 9.25 65.22 -1.07
C ALA A 504 8.59 66.53 -1.55
N LEU A 505 7.26 66.53 -1.74
CA LEU A 505 6.52 67.75 -2.10
C LEU A 505 6.60 68.78 -0.97
N GLY A 506 6.56 68.34 0.28
CA GLY A 506 6.73 69.18 1.46
C GLY A 506 8.12 69.80 1.54
N THR A 507 9.19 69.04 1.32
CA THR A 507 10.57 69.57 1.32
C THR A 507 10.80 70.53 0.17
N VAL A 508 10.35 70.21 -1.05
CA VAL A 508 10.43 71.12 -2.20
C VAL A 508 9.68 72.41 -1.90
N GLY A 509 8.45 72.32 -1.37
CA GLY A 509 7.67 73.49 -0.96
C GLY A 509 8.34 74.32 0.13
N ILE A 510 9.02 73.70 1.10
CA ILE A 510 9.80 74.39 2.14
C ILE A 510 10.99 75.12 1.52
N VAL A 511 11.79 74.43 0.69
CA VAL A 511 12.99 74.99 0.04
C VAL A 511 12.61 76.17 -0.85
N LEU A 512 11.61 76.00 -1.72
CA LEU A 512 11.10 77.08 -2.55
C LEU A 512 10.54 78.22 -1.70
N GLY A 513 10.01 77.95 -0.51
CA GLY A 513 9.49 78.97 0.41
C GLY A 513 10.52 79.78 1.16
N LEU A 514 11.75 79.28 1.24
CA LEU A 514 12.90 80.05 1.71
C LEU A 514 13.46 80.96 0.59
N THR A 515 13.03 80.75 -0.67
CA THR A 515 13.39 81.57 -1.83
C THR A 515 12.25 82.52 -2.23
N PRO A 516 12.51 83.63 -2.98
CA PRO A 516 11.48 84.62 -3.34
C PRO A 516 10.47 84.16 -4.43
N LEU A 517 10.38 82.86 -4.72
CA LEU A 517 9.56 82.31 -5.80
C LEU A 517 8.06 82.24 -5.43
N ARG A 518 7.19 82.71 -6.34
CA ARG A 518 5.73 82.83 -6.11
C ARG A 518 4.93 81.53 -6.26
N CYS A 519 5.51 80.48 -6.85
CA CYS A 519 4.86 79.16 -7.02
C CYS A 519 4.61 78.42 -5.70
N LEU A 520 5.21 78.93 -4.62
CA LEU A 520 5.20 78.42 -3.25
C LEU A 520 3.85 77.90 -2.72
N ALA A 521 2.77 78.64 -2.94
CA ALA A 521 1.49 78.34 -2.28
C ALA A 521 0.82 77.10 -2.88
N ILE A 522 0.98 76.85 -4.18
CA ILE A 522 0.26 75.80 -4.88
C ILE A 522 0.80 74.42 -4.48
N GLU A 523 2.11 74.27 -4.39
CA GLU A 523 2.76 72.99 -4.03
C GLU A 523 2.50 72.59 -2.57
N LEU A 524 2.61 73.53 -1.62
CA LEU A 524 2.30 73.24 -0.21
C LEU A 524 0.81 72.95 0.00
N HIS A 525 -0.10 73.60 -0.75
CA HIS A 525 -1.53 73.29 -0.73
C HIS A 525 -1.80 71.87 -1.22
N LEU A 526 -1.16 71.48 -2.32
CA LEU A 526 -1.25 70.13 -2.87
C LEU A 526 -0.69 69.09 -1.89
N ALA A 527 0.46 69.37 -1.26
CA ALA A 527 1.13 68.45 -0.34
C ALA A 527 0.27 68.06 0.87
N TYR A 528 -0.36 69.01 1.56
CA TYR A 528 -1.20 68.65 2.72
C TYR A 528 -2.55 68.05 2.32
N VAL A 529 -3.11 68.39 1.14
CA VAL A 529 -4.36 67.76 0.67
C VAL A 529 -4.12 66.29 0.34
N LEU A 530 -3.04 65.99 -0.41
CA LEU A 530 -2.58 64.63 -0.63
C LEU A 530 -2.21 63.95 0.69
N GLY A 531 -1.64 64.71 1.61
CA GLY A 531 -1.36 64.30 2.99
C GLY A 531 -2.57 63.78 3.75
N PHE A 532 -3.73 64.43 3.65
CA PHE A 532 -4.95 63.94 4.27
C PHE A 532 -5.51 62.69 3.56
N VAL A 533 -5.43 62.62 2.23
CA VAL A 533 -5.84 61.43 1.48
C VAL A 533 -4.97 60.22 1.85
N ALA A 534 -3.65 60.41 1.94
CA ALA A 534 -2.71 59.39 2.36
C ALA A 534 -2.94 58.93 3.80
N LEU A 535 -3.27 59.86 4.71
CA LEU A 535 -3.61 59.53 6.09
C LEU A 535 -4.81 58.57 6.16
N LEU A 536 -5.88 58.85 5.41
CA LEU A 536 -7.06 57.99 5.34
C LEU A 536 -6.71 56.62 4.75
N PHE A 537 -5.97 56.60 3.64
CA PHE A 537 -5.51 55.38 3.00
C PHE A 537 -4.69 54.51 3.97
N LEU A 538 -3.70 55.08 4.65
CA LEU A 538 -2.86 54.36 5.62
C LEU A 538 -3.68 53.79 6.79
N CYS A 539 -4.66 54.55 7.30
CA CYS A 539 -5.54 54.06 8.38
C CYS A 539 -6.42 52.89 7.92
N ILE A 540 -6.99 52.95 6.71
CA ILE A 540 -7.84 51.89 6.16
C ILE A 540 -7.02 50.63 5.92
N VAL A 541 -5.89 50.75 5.22
CA VAL A 541 -5.02 49.60 4.92
C VAL A 541 -4.49 49.00 6.21
N SER A 542 -4.01 49.81 7.14
CA SER A 542 -3.55 49.31 8.44
C SER A 542 -4.65 48.58 9.19
N ALA A 543 -5.89 49.09 9.24
CA ALA A 543 -7.00 48.42 9.90
C ALA A 543 -7.27 47.02 9.31
N VAL A 544 -7.25 46.89 7.98
CA VAL A 544 -7.45 45.60 7.29
C VAL A 544 -6.32 44.63 7.61
N PHE A 545 -5.07 45.07 7.49
CA PHE A 545 -3.90 44.21 7.74
C PHE A 545 -3.79 43.82 9.22
N LEU A 546 -4.13 44.71 10.15
CA LEU A 546 -4.20 44.40 11.59
C LEU A 546 -5.26 43.34 11.86
N ALA A 547 -6.47 43.51 11.31
CA ALA A 547 -7.55 42.54 11.47
C ALA A 547 -7.14 41.15 10.96
N PHE A 548 -6.58 41.11 9.75
CA PHE A 548 -6.13 39.87 9.14
C PHE A 548 -5.01 39.18 9.93
N SER A 549 -4.00 39.95 10.38
CA SER A 549 -2.86 39.39 11.14
C SER A 549 -3.30 38.85 12.50
N VAL A 550 -4.23 39.52 13.18
CA VAL A 550 -4.78 39.07 14.46
C VAL A 550 -5.61 37.80 14.28
N LEU A 551 -6.44 37.73 13.24
CA LEU A 551 -7.22 36.54 12.93
C LEU A 551 -6.32 35.35 12.60
N LEU A 552 -5.29 35.54 11.78
CA LEU A 552 -4.30 34.49 11.50
C LEU A 552 -3.55 34.06 12.76
N GLY A 553 -3.17 35.00 13.63
CA GLY A 553 -2.52 34.67 14.90
C GLY A 553 -3.41 33.81 15.80
N ASP A 554 -4.71 34.08 15.86
CA ASP A 554 -5.67 33.24 16.58
C ASP A 554 -5.88 31.89 15.89
N MET A 555 -5.91 31.86 14.54
CA MET A 555 -5.98 30.61 13.79
C MET A 555 -4.78 29.70 14.10
N CYS A 556 -3.57 30.24 14.22
CA CYS A 556 -2.38 29.48 14.61
C CYS A 556 -2.54 28.80 15.97
N GLN A 557 -3.13 29.48 16.95
CA GLN A 557 -3.39 28.87 18.26
C GLN A 557 -4.49 27.80 18.21
N LEU A 558 -5.47 27.93 17.30
CA LEU A 558 -6.52 26.93 17.12
C LEU A 558 -6.04 25.71 16.31
N THR A 559 -5.16 25.91 15.33
CA THR A 559 -4.62 24.81 14.52
C THR A 559 -3.67 23.95 15.33
N SER A 560 -2.90 24.51 16.27
CA SER A 560 -2.08 23.73 17.21
C SER A 560 -2.94 22.87 18.14
N ILE A 561 -4.10 23.36 18.58
CA ILE A 561 -5.08 22.55 19.34
C ILE A 561 -5.61 21.41 18.45
N ALA A 562 -5.99 21.70 17.21
CA ALA A 562 -6.46 20.68 16.27
C ALA A 562 -5.39 19.61 15.96
N ALA A 563 -4.11 19.98 15.98
CA ALA A 563 -3.01 19.04 15.77
C ALA A 563 -2.83 18.03 16.92
N THR A 564 -3.39 18.30 18.11
CA THR A 564 -3.39 17.35 19.23
C THR A 564 -4.47 16.29 19.13
N ASP A 565 -5.58 16.59 18.47
CA ASP A 565 -6.64 15.63 18.19
C ASP A 565 -7.44 16.10 16.96
N TRP A 566 -7.30 15.34 15.88
CA TRP A 566 -7.98 15.55 14.60
C TRP A 566 -9.41 14.99 14.56
N SER A 567 -9.81 14.18 15.55
CA SER A 567 -11.15 13.57 15.64
C SER A 567 -12.30 14.57 15.59
N PRO A 568 -12.22 15.74 16.25
CA PRO A 568 -13.30 16.71 16.18
C PRO A 568 -13.41 17.42 14.81
N VAL A 569 -12.33 17.44 14.03
CA VAL A 569 -12.29 18.07 12.69
C VAL A 569 -12.73 17.10 11.60
N PHE A 570 -12.30 15.84 11.69
CA PHE A 570 -12.47 14.83 10.64
C PHE A 570 -13.43 13.69 11.01
N GLY A 571 -14.04 13.72 12.20
CA GLY A 571 -14.80 12.62 12.78
C GLY A 571 -13.89 11.53 13.33
N ALA A 572 -14.40 10.64 14.17
CA ALA A 572 -13.60 9.63 14.85
C ALA A 572 -12.76 8.75 13.91
N SER A 573 -13.36 8.23 12.84
CA SER A 573 -12.64 7.35 11.90
C SER A 573 -11.57 8.06 11.06
N GLY A 574 -11.80 9.32 10.66
CA GLY A 574 -10.84 10.11 9.89
C GLY A 574 -9.76 10.75 10.77
N GLY A 575 -10.15 11.14 11.98
CA GLY A 575 -9.27 11.68 13.00
C GLY A 575 -8.30 10.67 13.57
N ASN A 576 -8.74 9.43 13.86
CA ASN A 576 -7.86 8.36 14.34
C ASN A 576 -6.70 8.09 13.37
N ALA A 577 -6.97 8.09 12.06
CA ALA A 577 -5.96 7.90 11.03
C ALA A 577 -4.90 9.02 11.03
N LEU A 578 -5.33 10.29 11.11
CA LEU A 578 -4.40 11.42 11.20
C LEU A 578 -3.69 11.49 12.55
N ASN A 579 -4.39 11.20 13.65
CA ASN A 579 -3.83 11.13 15.00
C ASN A 579 -2.72 10.10 15.08
N ALA A 580 -2.86 8.95 14.41
CA ALA A 580 -1.78 7.97 14.35
C ALA A 580 -0.51 8.53 13.69
N CYS A 581 -0.66 9.34 12.64
CA CYS A 581 0.46 10.05 12.02
C CYS A 581 1.06 11.12 12.95
N PHE A 582 0.24 11.80 13.77
CA PHE A 582 0.69 12.86 14.67
C PHE A 582 1.28 12.35 15.99
N HIS A 583 0.89 11.16 16.44
CA HIS A 583 1.34 10.55 17.70
C HIS A 583 2.33 9.38 17.51
N ASN A 584 2.81 9.15 16.27
CA ASN A 584 3.70 8.03 15.94
C ASN A 584 3.11 6.66 16.35
N GLU A 585 1.82 6.49 16.10
CA GLU A 585 1.11 5.22 16.29
C GLU A 585 0.99 4.48 14.94
N SER A 586 0.67 3.19 15.00
CA SER A 586 0.49 2.38 13.79
C SER A 586 -0.73 2.88 12.99
N PHE A 587 -0.50 3.40 11.79
CA PHE A 587 -1.58 3.78 10.87
C PHE A 587 -2.45 2.58 10.49
N LEU A 588 -1.84 1.39 10.45
CA LEU A 588 -2.49 0.09 10.27
C LEU A 588 -3.53 -0.18 11.36
N HIS A 589 -3.18 0.11 12.61
CA HIS A 589 -4.05 -0.04 13.77
C HIS A 589 -5.21 0.96 13.75
N ALA A 590 -4.92 2.22 13.43
CA ALA A 590 -5.93 3.27 13.29
C ALA A 590 -6.95 2.99 12.18
N LEU A 591 -6.55 2.24 11.15
CA LEU A 591 -7.44 1.77 10.09
C LEU A 591 -8.04 0.37 10.35
N HIS A 592 -7.75 -0.26 11.49
CA HIS A 592 -8.17 -1.63 11.82
C HIS A 592 -7.84 -2.64 10.70
N LEU A 593 -6.66 -2.51 10.10
CA LEU A 593 -6.18 -3.40 9.04
C LEU A 593 -5.29 -4.54 9.59
N ASP A 594 -5.00 -4.55 10.89
CA ASP A 594 -4.18 -5.60 11.54
C ASP A 594 -4.78 -7.00 11.32
N ASP A 595 -6.09 -7.18 11.54
CA ASP A 595 -6.77 -8.47 11.37
C ASP A 595 -6.75 -8.95 9.92
N ALA A 596 -6.88 -8.02 8.96
CA ALA A 596 -6.86 -8.32 7.54
C ALA A 596 -5.49 -8.80 7.04
N LEU A 597 -4.40 -8.53 7.78
CA LEU A 597 -3.02 -8.91 7.45
C LEU A 597 -2.48 -10.02 8.36
N SER A 598 -3.27 -10.49 9.32
CA SER A 598 -2.92 -11.58 10.24
C SER A 598 -2.69 -12.92 9.54
N PHE A 599 -3.20 -13.10 8.30
CA PHE A 599 -2.96 -14.32 7.52
C PHE A 599 -1.46 -14.59 7.30
N ALA A 600 -0.64 -13.55 7.20
CA ALA A 600 0.81 -13.71 7.01
C ALA A 600 1.51 -14.29 8.25
N ASP A 601 0.90 -14.18 9.42
CA ASP A 601 1.46 -14.68 10.67
C ASP A 601 1.10 -16.18 10.90
N VAL A 602 0.19 -16.77 10.09
CA VAL A 602 -0.42 -18.11 10.33
C VAL A 602 -0.55 -18.99 9.07
N ILE A 603 0.17 -18.73 7.98
CA ILE A 603 0.14 -19.67 6.84
C ILE A 603 0.91 -20.94 7.17
N GLU A 604 0.18 -21.98 7.57
CA GLU A 604 0.64 -23.37 7.53
C GLU A 604 0.20 -23.97 6.18
N ILE A 605 1.16 -24.15 5.27
CA ILE A 605 0.91 -24.93 4.06
C ILE A 605 0.87 -26.40 4.49
N PRO A 606 -0.20 -27.16 4.17
CA PRO A 606 -0.31 -28.54 4.60
C PRO A 606 0.86 -29.38 4.05
N THR A 607 1.67 -29.94 4.93
CA THR A 607 2.70 -30.92 4.55
C THR A 607 2.02 -32.23 4.17
N ILE A 608 2.25 -32.70 2.94
CA ILE A 608 1.66 -33.95 2.45
C ILE A 608 2.55 -35.11 2.88
N ASP A 609 2.15 -35.83 3.92
CA ASP A 609 2.83 -37.07 4.31
C ASP A 609 2.39 -38.23 3.40
N LEU A 610 3.23 -38.56 2.40
CA LEU A 610 3.03 -39.69 1.50
C LEU A 610 3.81 -40.95 1.94
N THR A 611 4.51 -40.93 3.09
CA THR A 611 5.37 -42.06 3.49
C THR A 611 4.59 -43.35 3.70
N SER A 612 3.39 -43.28 4.30
CA SER A 612 2.53 -44.44 4.50
C SER A 612 1.97 -45.00 3.18
N MET A 613 1.83 -44.15 2.15
CA MET A 613 1.35 -44.55 0.83
C MET A 613 2.42 -45.22 -0.03
N LEU A 614 3.69 -44.92 0.23
CA LEU A 614 4.86 -45.49 -0.47
C LEU A 614 5.47 -46.70 0.25
N ALA A 615 4.86 -47.15 1.35
CA ALA A 615 5.27 -48.32 2.11
C ALA A 615 4.75 -49.61 1.46
N PHE A 616 5.54 -50.20 0.56
CA PHE A 616 5.21 -51.46 -0.12
C PHE A 616 5.83 -52.67 0.59
N ASP A 617 5.62 -52.81 1.91
CA ASP A 617 6.30 -53.83 2.72
C ASP A 617 6.06 -55.26 2.22
N ALA A 618 4.84 -55.56 1.75
CA ALA A 618 4.51 -56.87 1.18
C ALA A 618 5.23 -57.13 -0.17
N LEU A 619 5.38 -56.09 -0.99
CA LEU A 619 6.13 -56.17 -2.25
C LEU A 619 7.62 -56.35 -1.98
N ASP A 620 8.17 -55.64 -0.99
CA ASP A 620 9.57 -55.74 -0.59
C ASP A 620 9.88 -57.13 0.00
N GLN A 621 8.96 -57.70 0.80
CA GLN A 621 9.06 -59.07 1.30
C GLN A 621 8.96 -60.11 0.18
N PHE A 622 8.02 -59.93 -0.75
CA PHE A 622 7.87 -60.79 -1.92
C PHE A 622 9.12 -60.77 -2.79
N ALA A 623 9.68 -59.58 -3.07
CA ALA A 623 10.90 -59.43 -3.84
C ALA A 623 12.10 -60.12 -3.18
N ARG A 624 12.25 -60.02 -1.86
CA ARG A 624 13.30 -60.73 -1.11
C ARG A 624 13.15 -62.24 -1.21
N ALA A 625 11.93 -62.76 -1.09
CA ALA A 625 11.68 -64.19 -1.19
C ALA A 625 12.05 -64.74 -2.58
N ILE A 626 11.64 -64.06 -3.65
CA ILE A 626 11.94 -64.48 -5.03
C ILE A 626 13.43 -64.39 -5.35
N LEU A 627 14.11 -63.32 -4.94
CA LEU A 627 15.55 -63.15 -5.18
C LEU A 627 16.44 -64.08 -4.34
N SER A 628 15.87 -64.75 -3.33
CA SER A 628 16.55 -65.77 -2.52
C SER A 628 16.37 -67.19 -3.05
N ALA A 629 15.52 -67.40 -4.07
CA ALA A 629 15.27 -68.71 -4.64
C ALA A 629 16.40 -69.13 -5.60
N ASP A 630 16.82 -70.39 -5.52
CA ASP A 630 17.79 -71.00 -6.44
C ASP A 630 17.30 -72.37 -6.94
N THR A 631 18.10 -73.10 -7.72
CA THR A 631 17.72 -74.42 -8.23
C THR A 631 17.58 -75.51 -7.18
N SER A 632 18.17 -75.33 -5.99
CA SER A 632 17.95 -76.24 -4.87
C SER A 632 16.52 -76.18 -4.34
N THR A 633 15.81 -75.08 -4.61
CA THR A 633 14.39 -74.91 -4.27
C THR A 633 13.49 -75.92 -4.99
N PHE A 634 13.90 -76.48 -6.14
CA PHE A 634 13.05 -77.34 -6.98
C PHE A 634 13.22 -78.85 -6.69
N ASP A 635 13.85 -79.22 -5.57
CA ASP A 635 14.16 -80.60 -5.17
C ASP A 635 14.93 -81.43 -6.21
N VAL A 636 15.60 -80.77 -7.16
CA VAL A 636 16.43 -81.44 -8.17
C VAL A 636 17.79 -81.80 -7.56
N ASN A 637 17.92 -83.02 -7.03
CA ASN A 637 19.16 -83.45 -6.37
C ASN A 637 20.28 -83.69 -7.41
N PRO A 638 21.38 -82.89 -7.41
CA PRO A 638 22.46 -83.04 -8.40
C PRO A 638 23.16 -84.41 -8.33
N SER A 639 23.19 -85.04 -7.16
CA SER A 639 23.75 -86.38 -6.99
C SER A 639 22.93 -87.46 -7.68
N GLN A 640 21.60 -87.29 -7.80
CA GLN A 640 20.73 -88.23 -8.53
C GLN A 640 20.92 -88.10 -10.03
N ILE A 641 21.12 -86.87 -10.53
CA ILE A 641 21.46 -86.62 -11.94
C ILE A 641 22.79 -87.28 -12.28
N VAL A 642 23.81 -87.07 -11.45
CA VAL A 642 25.12 -87.70 -11.62
C VAL A 642 25.03 -89.22 -11.51
N GLN A 643 24.21 -89.76 -10.60
CA GLN A 643 23.98 -91.20 -10.50
C GLN A 643 23.31 -91.77 -11.75
N LEU A 644 22.27 -91.12 -12.27
CA LEU A 644 21.56 -91.58 -13.46
C LEU A 644 22.43 -91.46 -14.72
N LEU A 645 23.21 -90.38 -14.82
CA LEU A 645 24.22 -90.20 -15.86
C LEU A 645 25.31 -91.27 -15.75
N ASN A 646 25.79 -91.60 -14.55
CA ASN A 646 26.77 -92.66 -14.31
C ASN A 646 26.20 -94.05 -14.64
N VAL A 647 24.90 -94.28 -14.46
CA VAL A 647 24.23 -95.51 -14.89
C VAL A 647 24.25 -95.58 -16.42
N TYR A 648 23.85 -94.50 -17.10
CA TYR A 648 23.91 -94.41 -18.56
C TYR A 648 25.35 -94.62 -19.07
N THR A 649 26.34 -93.91 -18.53
CA THR A 649 27.74 -94.01 -18.96
C THR A 649 28.51 -95.20 -18.37
N SER A 650 27.85 -96.07 -17.59
CA SER A 650 28.52 -97.20 -16.96
C SER A 650 29.15 -98.14 -17.99
N GLU A 651 30.32 -98.68 -17.64
CA GLU A 651 31.07 -99.64 -18.46
C GLU A 651 30.28 -100.92 -18.81
N THR A 652 29.19 -101.19 -18.10
CA THR A 652 28.30 -102.34 -18.31
C THR A 652 27.19 -102.09 -19.34
N LEU A 653 26.89 -100.83 -19.68
CA LEU A 653 25.75 -100.47 -20.54
C LEU A 653 26.17 -99.78 -21.85
N LEU A 654 27.20 -98.92 -21.85
CA LEU A 654 27.49 -98.06 -23.03
C LEU A 654 28.97 -97.81 -23.39
N ALA A 655 29.98 -98.40 -22.74
CA ALA A 655 31.40 -98.11 -23.08
C ALA A 655 32.38 -99.30 -22.88
N PRO A 656 33.66 -99.17 -23.29
CA PRO A 656 34.39 -99.88 -24.35
C PRO A 656 34.77 -101.35 -24.06
N ASN A 657 34.47 -101.87 -22.85
CA ASN A 657 34.88 -103.20 -22.42
C ASN A 657 34.07 -104.33 -23.07
N PHE A 658 33.04 -104.03 -23.86
CA PHE A 658 32.35 -105.03 -24.68
C PHE A 658 33.25 -105.74 -25.69
N GLN A 659 34.41 -105.19 -26.04
CA GLN A 659 35.43 -105.92 -26.81
C GLN A 659 35.82 -107.26 -26.16
N GLN A 660 35.68 -107.41 -24.84
CA GLN A 660 35.95 -108.67 -24.12
C GLN A 660 34.77 -109.65 -24.11
N LEU A 661 33.54 -109.20 -24.37
CA LEU A 661 32.32 -110.02 -24.32
C LEU A 661 31.78 -110.38 -25.72
N SER A 662 31.87 -109.47 -26.70
CA SER A 662 31.59 -109.71 -28.12
C SER A 662 32.26 -108.62 -28.98
N PRO A 663 33.18 -108.95 -29.91
CA PRO A 663 33.84 -107.97 -30.79
C PRO A 663 32.88 -107.13 -31.64
N GLU A 664 31.67 -107.64 -31.87
CA GLU A 664 30.65 -107.04 -32.73
C GLU A 664 29.70 -106.07 -31.99
N CYS A 665 29.71 -106.07 -30.65
CA CYS A 665 28.86 -105.21 -29.81
C CYS A 665 29.66 -104.01 -29.26
N ASN A 666 30.21 -103.15 -30.14
CA ASN A 666 30.96 -101.97 -29.71
C ASN A 666 30.58 -100.70 -30.50
N PRO A 667 29.71 -99.83 -29.94
CA PRO A 667 29.29 -98.59 -30.58
C PRO A 667 30.33 -97.45 -30.58
N HIS A 668 31.49 -97.61 -29.91
CA HIS A 668 32.55 -96.59 -29.83
C HIS A 668 32.01 -95.18 -29.49
N ASP A 669 31.45 -95.03 -28.29
CA ASP A 669 30.90 -93.76 -27.83
C ASP A 669 31.95 -92.88 -27.14
N GLY A 670 31.71 -91.57 -27.16
CA GLY A 670 32.46 -90.61 -26.35
C GLY A 670 31.97 -90.51 -24.91
N GLU A 671 32.61 -89.66 -24.12
CA GLU A 671 32.20 -89.42 -22.73
C GLU A 671 30.94 -88.52 -22.67
N TYR A 672 29.81 -89.10 -22.28
CA TYR A 672 28.62 -88.32 -21.99
C TYR A 672 28.73 -87.65 -20.61
N THR A 673 28.57 -86.34 -20.59
CA THR A 673 28.58 -85.50 -19.39
C THR A 673 27.23 -84.80 -19.28
N ILE A 674 26.96 -84.11 -18.15
CA ILE A 674 25.76 -83.27 -18.00
C ILE A 674 25.66 -82.24 -19.15
N ALA A 675 26.79 -81.72 -19.64
CA ALA A 675 26.83 -80.74 -20.73
C ALA A 675 26.59 -81.36 -22.12
N THR A 676 26.97 -82.62 -22.33
CA THR A 676 26.95 -83.26 -23.65
C THR A 676 25.79 -84.24 -23.84
N ILE A 677 25.09 -84.64 -22.78
CA ILE A 677 23.94 -85.57 -22.87
C ILE A 677 22.76 -84.98 -23.66
N LEU A 678 22.56 -83.66 -23.65
CA LEU A 678 21.54 -83.00 -24.48
C LEU A 678 21.98 -82.81 -25.94
N THR A 679 23.27 -83.01 -26.24
CA THR A 679 23.88 -82.89 -27.57
C THR A 679 24.77 -84.10 -27.88
N PRO A 680 24.22 -85.33 -27.90
CA PRO A 680 25.00 -86.57 -27.90
C PRO A 680 25.95 -86.73 -29.10
N TRP A 681 25.63 -86.14 -30.25
CA TRP A 681 26.51 -86.14 -31.42
C TRP A 681 27.83 -85.37 -31.17
N VAL A 682 27.80 -84.34 -30.31
CA VAL A 682 29.01 -83.60 -29.91
C VAL A 682 29.91 -84.48 -29.04
N ALA A 683 29.33 -85.25 -28.11
CA ALA A 683 30.09 -86.21 -27.30
C ALA A 683 30.82 -87.24 -28.17
N ASN A 684 30.15 -87.69 -29.25
CA ASN A 684 30.67 -88.72 -30.15
C ASN A 684 31.52 -88.17 -31.30
N GLY A 685 31.75 -86.84 -31.39
CA GLY A 685 32.55 -86.24 -32.45
C GLY A 685 31.91 -86.29 -33.84
N GLU A 686 30.58 -86.38 -33.92
CA GLU A 686 29.82 -86.53 -35.17
C GLU A 686 28.94 -85.30 -35.47
N ALA A 687 28.65 -85.10 -36.76
CA ALA A 687 27.66 -84.11 -37.19
C ALA A 687 26.25 -84.73 -37.20
N LEU A 688 25.28 -84.08 -36.54
CA LEU A 688 23.87 -84.54 -36.47
C LEU A 688 23.27 -84.87 -37.85
N HIS A 689 23.64 -84.11 -38.89
CA HIS A 689 23.11 -84.27 -40.25
C HIS A 689 23.57 -85.57 -40.92
N ALA A 690 24.63 -86.23 -40.43
CA ALA A 690 25.11 -87.50 -40.97
C ALA A 690 24.11 -88.66 -40.76
N HIS A 691 23.12 -88.48 -39.87
CA HIS A 691 22.15 -89.51 -39.48
C HIS A 691 20.71 -89.25 -39.96
N ASN A 692 20.44 -88.16 -40.71
CA ASN A 692 19.10 -87.79 -41.20
C ASN A 692 17.98 -87.75 -40.13
N VAL A 693 18.32 -87.32 -38.90
CA VAL A 693 17.39 -87.25 -37.76
C VAL A 693 17.30 -85.84 -37.19
N SER A 694 16.18 -85.52 -36.53
CA SER A 694 15.88 -84.17 -36.02
C SER A 694 15.88 -84.03 -34.49
N SER A 695 16.07 -85.12 -33.73
CA SER A 695 16.11 -85.08 -32.26
C SER A 695 17.27 -85.90 -31.70
N ALA A 696 17.70 -85.56 -30.49
CA ALA A 696 18.81 -86.24 -29.82
C ALA A 696 18.49 -87.72 -29.52
N ALA A 697 17.24 -88.03 -29.13
CA ALA A 697 16.78 -89.40 -28.96
C ALA A 697 16.75 -90.18 -30.29
N ALA A 698 16.36 -89.54 -31.39
CA ALA A 698 16.39 -90.18 -32.72
C ALA A 698 17.83 -90.42 -33.21
N TYR A 699 18.78 -89.54 -32.85
CA TYR A 699 20.21 -89.75 -33.09
C TYR A 699 20.73 -90.98 -32.34
N ILE A 700 20.41 -91.10 -31.05
CA ILE A 700 20.76 -92.27 -30.25
C ILE A 700 20.14 -93.54 -30.87
N ALA A 701 18.85 -93.55 -31.17
CA ALA A 701 18.19 -94.69 -31.81
C ALA A 701 18.87 -95.11 -33.12
N SER A 702 19.16 -94.14 -34.00
CA SER A 702 19.87 -94.38 -35.27
C SER A 702 21.27 -94.97 -35.07
N ARG A 703 22.00 -94.46 -34.07
CA ARG A 703 23.37 -94.88 -33.76
C ARG A 703 23.45 -96.31 -33.23
N TYR A 704 22.54 -96.71 -32.34
CA TYR A 704 22.57 -98.05 -31.74
C TYR A 704 21.82 -99.12 -32.57
N ALA A 705 20.99 -98.73 -33.53
CA ALA A 705 20.24 -99.67 -34.39
C ALA A 705 21.12 -100.74 -35.09
N PRO A 706 22.31 -100.44 -35.64
CA PRO A 706 23.19 -101.45 -36.24
C PRO A 706 23.68 -102.53 -35.26
N TYR A 707 23.69 -102.23 -33.96
CA TYR A 707 24.20 -103.11 -32.90
C TYR A 707 23.10 -103.96 -32.25
N ARG A 708 21.84 -103.79 -32.69
CA ARG A 708 20.66 -104.47 -32.14
C ARG A 708 20.84 -105.99 -32.03
N SER A 709 21.32 -106.65 -33.09
CA SER A 709 21.53 -108.11 -33.09
C SER A 709 22.81 -108.53 -32.38
N ALA A 710 23.89 -107.77 -32.55
CA ALA A 710 25.21 -108.06 -31.98
C ALA A 710 25.23 -107.98 -30.43
N CYS A 711 24.36 -107.15 -29.85
CA CYS A 711 24.28 -106.93 -28.40
C CYS A 711 23.15 -107.72 -27.70
N ALA A 712 22.23 -108.34 -28.44
CA ALA A 712 21.02 -108.97 -27.88
C ALA A 712 21.28 -110.16 -26.93
N SER A 713 22.40 -110.89 -27.09
CA SER A 713 22.76 -112.01 -26.21
C SER A 713 23.61 -111.61 -25.01
N THR A 714 24.12 -110.37 -24.99
CA THR A 714 25.15 -109.91 -24.05
C THR A 714 24.54 -109.00 -22.97
N VAL A 715 23.44 -108.30 -23.29
CA VAL A 715 22.76 -107.37 -22.39
C VAL A 715 21.31 -107.81 -22.20
N THR A 716 20.85 -107.92 -20.95
CA THR A 716 19.43 -108.17 -20.66
C THR A 716 18.67 -106.86 -20.80
N THR A 717 17.86 -106.73 -21.85
CA THR A 717 17.15 -105.49 -22.20
C THR A 717 15.70 -105.53 -21.70
N THR A 718 15.41 -104.72 -20.69
CA THR A 718 14.04 -104.52 -20.17
C THR A 718 13.68 -103.04 -20.28
N CYS A 719 12.71 -102.74 -21.14
CA CYS A 719 12.15 -101.40 -21.28
C CYS A 719 10.92 -101.26 -20.39
N ALA A 720 10.66 -100.05 -19.88
CA ALA A 720 9.56 -99.78 -18.96
C ALA A 720 8.19 -99.99 -19.61
N ARG A 721 8.08 -99.82 -20.94
CA ARG A 721 6.81 -99.94 -21.69
C ARG A 721 6.65 -101.28 -22.44
N SER A 722 7.71 -102.06 -22.58
CA SER A 722 7.73 -103.33 -23.34
C SER A 722 8.86 -104.24 -22.84
N ALA A 723 8.51 -105.37 -22.20
CA ALA A 723 9.49 -106.32 -21.67
C ALA A 723 9.31 -107.72 -22.29
N PRO A 724 10.32 -108.28 -22.99
CA PRO A 724 11.64 -107.72 -23.38
C PRO A 724 11.59 -106.79 -24.61
N CYS A 725 12.56 -105.87 -24.75
CA CYS A 725 12.68 -104.93 -25.88
C CYS A 725 14.03 -105.04 -26.61
N ALA A 726 14.18 -104.41 -27.78
CA ALA A 726 15.43 -104.41 -28.53
C ALA A 726 16.52 -103.56 -27.83
N TYR A 727 17.80 -103.88 -28.07
CA TYR A 727 18.93 -103.18 -27.43
C TYR A 727 18.97 -101.68 -27.70
N ASP A 728 18.75 -101.26 -28.94
CA ASP A 728 18.69 -99.85 -29.32
C ASP A 728 17.46 -99.13 -28.74
N GLU A 729 16.33 -99.83 -28.60
CA GLU A 729 15.13 -99.28 -27.92
C GLU A 729 15.40 -99.06 -26.43
N PHE A 730 16.07 -100.02 -25.78
CA PHE A 730 16.48 -99.94 -24.38
C PHE A 730 17.46 -98.79 -24.13
N VAL A 731 18.49 -98.65 -24.96
CA VAL A 731 19.46 -97.55 -24.86
C VAL A 731 18.81 -96.21 -25.12
N THR A 732 17.90 -96.13 -26.10
CA THR A 732 17.14 -94.92 -26.40
C THR A 732 16.24 -94.52 -25.22
N GLU A 733 15.58 -95.48 -24.56
CA GLU A 733 14.75 -95.21 -23.39
C GLU A 733 15.60 -94.74 -22.18
N LEU A 734 16.74 -95.39 -21.94
CA LEU A 734 17.67 -94.99 -20.87
C LEU A 734 18.25 -93.59 -21.12
N TYR A 735 18.63 -93.29 -22.36
CA TYR A 735 19.03 -91.95 -22.80
C TYR A 735 17.91 -90.94 -22.57
N THR A 736 16.69 -91.26 -22.99
CA THR A 736 15.54 -90.35 -22.88
C THR A 736 15.24 -90.03 -21.42
N ASN A 737 15.30 -91.02 -20.52
CA ASN A 737 15.11 -90.80 -19.09
C ASN A 737 16.23 -89.93 -18.50
N THR A 738 17.49 -90.20 -18.87
CA THR A 738 18.66 -89.47 -18.36
C THR A 738 18.69 -88.02 -18.84
N SER A 739 18.47 -87.80 -20.14
CA SER A 739 18.41 -86.47 -20.74
C SER A 739 17.21 -85.66 -20.23
N THR A 740 16.06 -86.29 -19.98
CA THR A 740 14.89 -85.60 -19.42
C THR A 740 15.15 -85.08 -18.01
N VAL A 741 15.83 -85.85 -17.16
CA VAL A 741 16.22 -85.41 -15.80
C VAL A 741 17.21 -84.23 -15.84
N VAL A 742 18.13 -84.22 -16.81
CA VAL A 742 19.06 -83.08 -17.01
C VAL A 742 18.32 -81.85 -17.56
N SER A 743 17.35 -82.04 -18.46
CA SER A 743 16.47 -80.96 -18.94
C SER A 743 15.67 -80.32 -17.81
N ILE A 744 15.16 -81.11 -16.84
CA ILE A 744 14.47 -80.57 -15.65
C ILE A 744 15.37 -79.61 -14.86
N SER A 745 16.65 -79.95 -14.64
CA SER A 745 17.60 -79.07 -13.95
C SER A 745 17.88 -77.79 -14.73
N THR A 746 18.07 -77.90 -16.05
CA THR A 746 18.39 -76.76 -16.92
C THR A 746 17.19 -75.82 -17.05
N ASP A 747 15.98 -76.37 -17.16
CA ASP A 747 14.73 -75.60 -17.21
C ASP A 747 14.43 -74.93 -15.86
N ALA A 748 14.75 -75.58 -14.74
CA ALA A 748 14.66 -74.97 -13.41
C ALA A 748 15.61 -73.77 -13.24
N ASP A 749 16.88 -73.90 -13.67
CA ASP A 749 17.86 -72.78 -13.68
C ASP A 749 17.37 -71.61 -14.56
N ALA A 750 16.88 -71.92 -15.77
CA ALA A 750 16.35 -70.92 -16.69
C ALA A 750 15.10 -70.22 -16.13
N PHE A 751 14.24 -70.95 -15.44
CA PHE A 751 13.05 -70.42 -14.78
C PHE A 751 13.41 -69.49 -13.60
N VAL A 752 14.34 -69.88 -12.74
CA VAL A 752 14.87 -69.03 -11.66
C VAL A 752 15.47 -67.73 -12.22
N ALA A 753 16.27 -67.83 -13.28
CA ALA A 753 16.85 -66.65 -13.93
C ALA A 753 15.76 -65.69 -14.47
N LYS A 754 14.68 -66.23 -15.04
CA LYS A 754 13.54 -65.44 -15.51
C LYS A 754 12.77 -64.79 -14.36
N MET A 755 12.54 -65.51 -13.25
CA MET A 755 11.93 -64.96 -12.04
C MET A 755 12.75 -63.79 -11.48
N HIS A 756 14.07 -63.95 -11.36
CA HIS A 756 14.97 -62.88 -10.91
C HIS A 756 14.93 -61.67 -11.84
N GLN A 757 14.91 -61.88 -13.15
CA GLN A 757 14.82 -60.80 -14.13
C GLN A 757 13.50 -60.03 -14.01
N SER A 758 12.36 -60.73 -13.94
CA SER A 758 11.04 -60.12 -13.80
C SER A 758 10.91 -59.38 -12.46
N MET A 759 11.47 -59.93 -11.37
CA MET A 759 11.49 -59.26 -10.06
C MET A 759 12.37 -58.00 -10.05
N THR A 760 13.55 -58.04 -10.67
CA THR A 760 14.45 -56.88 -10.78
C THR A 760 13.79 -55.74 -11.56
N ARG A 761 13.05 -56.06 -12.64
CA ARG A 761 12.27 -55.06 -13.39
C ARG A 761 11.21 -54.40 -12.53
N LEU A 762 10.48 -55.19 -11.74
CA LEU A 762 9.46 -54.69 -10.82
C LEU A 762 10.05 -53.80 -9.71
N GLN A 763 11.20 -54.17 -9.14
CA GLN A 763 11.91 -53.33 -8.16
C GLN A 763 12.39 -52.01 -8.76
N ASN A 764 12.96 -52.03 -9.97
CA ASN A 764 13.39 -50.82 -10.68
C ASN A 764 12.20 -49.88 -10.97
N TYR A 765 11.08 -50.44 -11.43
CA TYR A 765 9.87 -49.67 -11.70
C TYR A 765 9.30 -49.03 -10.43
N THR A 766 9.21 -49.81 -9.34
CA THR A 766 8.76 -49.34 -8.02
C THR A 766 9.69 -48.27 -7.45
N GLY A 767 11.01 -48.42 -7.62
CA GLY A 767 12.01 -47.43 -7.20
C GLY A 767 11.89 -46.11 -7.97
N ALA A 768 11.67 -46.17 -9.28
CA ALA A 768 11.43 -44.99 -10.12
C ALA A 768 10.13 -44.27 -9.71
N PHE A 769 9.07 -45.03 -9.44
CA PHE A 769 7.81 -44.48 -8.92
C PHE A 769 8.00 -43.75 -7.57
N LYS A 770 8.66 -44.40 -6.58
CA LYS A 770 8.97 -43.77 -5.28
C LYS A 770 9.77 -42.47 -5.46
N THR A 771 10.76 -42.47 -6.35
CA THR A 771 11.60 -41.30 -6.64
C THR A 771 10.78 -40.14 -7.21
N ASN A 772 9.91 -40.42 -8.18
CA ASN A 772 9.07 -39.40 -8.81
C ASN A 772 8.06 -38.81 -7.80
N VAL A 773 7.43 -39.63 -6.96
CA VAL A 773 6.52 -39.14 -5.91
C VAL A 773 7.27 -38.27 -4.89
N THR A 774 8.45 -38.71 -4.45
CA THR A 774 9.27 -37.94 -3.48
C THR A 774 9.73 -36.61 -4.07
N THR A 775 10.09 -36.58 -5.36
CA THR A 775 10.49 -35.36 -6.08
C THR A 775 9.33 -34.38 -6.19
N LEU A 776 8.11 -34.86 -6.44
CA LEU A 776 6.91 -34.02 -6.48
C LEU A 776 6.63 -33.39 -5.11
N VAL A 777 6.71 -34.16 -4.01
CA VAL A 777 6.52 -33.63 -2.64
C VAL A 777 7.55 -32.55 -2.33
N ALA A 778 8.84 -32.81 -2.57
CA ALA A 778 9.90 -31.83 -2.33
C ALA A 778 9.74 -30.55 -3.17
N SER A 779 9.22 -30.67 -4.41
CA SER A 779 8.91 -29.52 -5.27
C SER A 779 7.76 -28.68 -4.70
N LEU A 780 6.71 -29.33 -4.20
CA LEU A 780 5.57 -28.65 -3.56
C LEU A 780 5.98 -27.97 -2.25
N ASP A 781 6.78 -28.62 -1.41
CA ASP A 781 7.32 -28.05 -0.17
C ASP A 781 8.18 -26.80 -0.46
N ASN A 782 9.05 -26.87 -1.47
CA ASN A 782 9.90 -25.74 -1.87
C ASN A 782 9.10 -24.54 -2.40
N VAL A 783 8.01 -24.78 -3.14
CA VAL A 783 7.09 -23.70 -3.53
C VAL A 783 6.41 -23.10 -2.30
N GLY A 784 6.04 -23.94 -1.33
CA GLY A 784 5.46 -23.50 -0.07
C GLY A 784 6.39 -22.62 0.77
N ASP A 785 7.62 -23.07 1.00
CA ASP A 785 8.65 -22.33 1.74
C ASP A 785 8.96 -20.98 1.08
N THR A 786 9.08 -20.97 -0.26
CA THR A 786 9.33 -19.74 -1.03
C THR A 786 8.18 -18.75 -0.88
N LEU A 787 6.94 -19.24 -0.96
CA LEU A 787 5.75 -18.42 -0.78
C LEU A 787 5.70 -17.84 0.64
N GLN A 788 5.91 -18.67 1.66
CA GLN A 788 5.90 -18.24 3.07
C GLN A 788 6.97 -17.17 3.34
N SER A 789 8.20 -17.38 2.88
CA SER A 789 9.29 -16.40 3.05
C SER A 789 8.97 -15.07 2.36
N SER A 790 8.43 -15.11 1.13
CA SER A 790 8.07 -13.90 0.38
C SER A 790 6.93 -13.13 1.08
N LEU A 791 5.87 -13.84 1.50
CA LEU A 791 4.72 -13.22 2.16
C LEU A 791 5.09 -12.54 3.48
N VAL A 792 5.89 -13.21 4.32
CA VAL A 792 6.32 -12.66 5.61
C VAL A 792 7.19 -11.43 5.39
N GLN A 793 8.11 -11.48 4.42
CA GLN A 793 8.97 -10.35 4.08
C GLN A 793 8.15 -9.14 3.60
N ASP A 794 7.22 -9.35 2.68
CA ASP A 794 6.43 -8.26 2.10
C ASP A 794 5.43 -7.66 3.08
N VAL A 795 4.77 -8.49 3.89
CA VAL A 795 3.85 -7.98 4.93
C VAL A 795 4.62 -7.25 6.02
N THR A 796 5.84 -7.69 6.36
CA THR A 796 6.72 -6.94 7.27
C THR A 796 7.14 -5.61 6.66
N ALA A 797 7.51 -5.59 5.38
CA ALA A 797 7.86 -4.36 4.67
C ALA A 797 6.66 -3.39 4.60
N PHE A 798 5.46 -3.90 4.34
CA PHE A 798 4.23 -3.12 4.37
C PHE A 798 3.97 -2.54 5.77
N LYS A 799 4.02 -3.37 6.83
CA LYS A 799 3.86 -2.93 8.23
C LYS A 799 4.87 -1.83 8.59
N ALA A 800 6.12 -1.95 8.12
CA ALA A 800 7.15 -0.93 8.33
C ALA A 800 6.89 0.38 7.55
N SER A 801 6.40 0.30 6.31
CA SER A 801 6.06 1.46 5.48
C SER A 801 4.85 2.25 5.99
N MET A 802 4.00 1.65 6.83
CA MET A 802 2.77 2.28 7.36
C MET A 802 3.01 3.29 8.49
N ASN A 803 4.24 3.75 8.70
CA ASN A 803 4.52 4.91 9.54
C ASN A 803 4.34 6.21 8.74
N CYS A 804 3.44 7.09 9.18
CA CYS A 804 3.13 8.36 8.54
C CYS A 804 3.56 9.60 9.35
N THR A 805 4.54 9.47 10.26
CA THR A 805 5.04 10.57 11.12
C THR A 805 5.54 11.78 10.33
N PHE A 806 5.97 11.59 9.08
CA PHE A 806 6.36 12.69 8.19
C PHE A 806 5.26 13.75 8.01
N VAL A 807 3.97 13.35 8.11
CA VAL A 807 2.83 14.27 8.04
C VAL A 807 2.88 15.28 9.19
N ALA A 808 3.21 14.82 10.40
CA ALA A 808 3.34 15.68 11.58
C ALA A 808 4.52 16.63 11.46
N THR A 809 5.67 16.13 10.99
CA THR A 809 6.88 16.94 10.74
C THR A 809 6.62 18.02 9.70
N ASN A 810 6.03 17.66 8.55
CA ASN A 810 5.73 18.62 7.50
C ASN A 810 4.64 19.63 7.94
N TYR A 811 3.67 19.19 8.74
CA TYR A 811 2.71 20.11 9.37
C TYR A 811 3.41 21.11 10.30
N ALA A 812 4.35 20.66 11.15
CA ALA A 812 5.09 21.55 12.05
C ALA A 812 5.91 22.58 11.24
N ASN A 813 6.59 22.17 10.17
CA ASN A 813 7.32 23.09 9.30
C ASN A 813 6.40 24.12 8.63
N LEU A 814 5.20 23.70 8.19
CA LEU A 814 4.18 24.61 7.64
C LEU A 814 3.65 25.57 8.71
N HIS A 815 3.43 25.06 9.92
CA HIS A 815 2.98 25.84 11.05
C HIS A 815 4.01 26.92 11.38
N ASP A 816 5.29 26.56 11.50
CA ASP A 816 6.36 27.50 11.84
C ASP A 816 6.48 28.61 10.79
N ALA A 817 6.53 28.25 9.50
CA ALA A 817 6.63 29.25 8.43
C ALA A 817 5.41 30.21 8.38
N LEU A 818 4.19 29.70 8.63
CA LEU A 818 2.97 30.52 8.63
C LEU A 818 2.82 31.36 9.92
N CYS A 819 3.00 30.72 11.07
CA CYS A 819 2.57 31.20 12.37
C CYS A 819 3.69 31.89 13.14
N ASP A 820 4.92 31.40 13.03
CA ASP A 820 6.06 31.92 13.77
C ASP A 820 6.85 32.98 12.99
N GLU A 821 6.68 33.03 11.67
CA GLU A 821 7.39 33.97 10.79
C GLU A 821 6.46 34.90 10.00
N LEU A 822 5.61 34.34 9.11
CA LEU A 822 4.80 35.14 8.18
C LEU A 822 3.78 36.02 8.90
N THR A 823 2.95 35.43 9.76
CA THR A 823 1.84 36.15 10.43
C THR A 823 2.34 37.28 11.33
N PRO A 824 3.37 37.08 12.18
CA PRO A 824 3.94 38.15 12.97
C PRO A 824 4.60 39.24 12.11
N ALA A 825 5.27 38.89 11.01
CA ALA A 825 5.85 39.90 10.10
C ALA A 825 4.77 40.78 9.44
N MET A 826 3.63 40.19 9.04
CA MET A 826 2.48 40.93 8.52
C MET A 826 1.90 41.90 9.55
N LEU A 827 1.82 41.50 10.82
CA LEU A 827 1.41 42.38 11.92
C LEU A 827 2.34 43.60 12.03
N MET A 828 3.65 43.38 11.93
CA MET A 828 4.64 44.47 12.02
C MET A 828 4.54 45.46 10.86
N VAL A 829 4.28 45.00 9.63
CA VAL A 829 4.01 45.88 8.49
C VAL A 829 2.75 46.72 8.75
N ALA A 830 1.69 46.10 9.28
CA ALA A 830 0.44 46.79 9.62
C ALA A 830 0.63 47.87 10.69
N LEU A 831 1.45 47.59 11.71
CA LEU A 831 1.84 48.56 12.75
C LEU A 831 2.70 49.69 12.19
N CYS A 832 3.63 49.40 11.28
CA CYS A 832 4.43 50.44 10.62
C CYS A 832 3.53 51.40 9.80
N LEU A 833 2.51 50.88 9.12
CA LEU A 833 1.52 51.70 8.40
C LEU A 833 0.69 52.56 9.36
N PHE A 834 0.23 52.00 10.49
CA PHE A 834 -0.50 52.74 11.51
C PHE A 834 0.32 53.89 12.08
N LEU A 835 1.56 53.60 12.50
CA LEU A 835 2.47 54.59 13.07
C LEU A 835 2.86 55.66 12.04
N SER A 836 3.02 55.28 10.77
CA SER A 836 3.24 56.23 9.67
C SER A 836 2.06 57.20 9.53
N GLY A 837 0.82 56.68 9.61
CA GLY A 837 -0.39 57.51 9.67
C GLY A 837 -0.36 58.49 10.86
N CYS A 838 -0.03 58.01 12.06
CA CYS A 838 0.12 58.86 13.25
C CYS A 838 1.17 59.98 13.04
N CYS A 839 2.31 59.66 12.44
CA CYS A 839 3.37 60.63 12.12
C CYS A 839 2.97 61.62 11.01
N LEU A 840 2.03 61.25 10.13
CA LEU A 840 1.57 62.13 9.06
C LEU A 840 0.68 63.28 9.58
N ILE A 841 0.05 63.12 10.75
CA ILE A 841 -0.76 64.17 11.39
C ILE A 841 0.08 65.43 11.70
N PRO A 842 1.17 65.37 12.47
CA PRO A 842 2.02 66.55 12.72
C PRO A 842 2.67 67.07 11.44
N VAL A 843 3.00 66.21 10.48
CA VAL A 843 3.50 66.62 9.15
C VAL A 843 2.48 67.52 8.44
N ASN A 844 1.22 67.09 8.35
CA ASN A 844 0.14 67.85 7.73
C ASN A 844 -0.12 69.19 8.45
N VAL A 845 -0.13 69.19 9.79
CA VAL A 845 -0.26 70.41 10.59
C VAL A 845 0.89 71.38 10.30
N CYS A 846 2.13 70.90 10.21
CA CYS A 846 3.29 71.72 9.89
C CYS A 846 3.20 72.32 8.49
N LEU A 847 2.80 71.53 7.48
CA LEU A 847 2.58 72.01 6.11
C LEU A 847 1.54 73.16 6.08
N ILE A 848 0.41 73.00 6.79
CA ILE A 848 -0.62 74.04 6.91
C ILE A 848 -0.09 75.33 7.55
N LEU A 849 0.76 75.22 8.57
CA LEU A 849 1.39 76.37 9.23
C LEU A 849 2.41 77.06 8.30
N LEU A 850 3.22 76.27 7.58
CA LEU A 850 4.29 76.74 6.70
C LEU A 850 3.76 77.52 5.50
N VAL A 851 2.62 77.11 4.91
CA VAL A 851 1.92 77.87 3.84
C VAL A 851 1.79 79.35 4.16
N LYS A 852 1.53 79.70 5.42
CA LYS A 852 1.36 81.11 5.83
C LYS A 852 2.64 81.77 6.30
N ARG A 853 3.47 81.04 7.04
CA ARG A 853 4.67 81.59 7.66
C ARG A 853 5.73 81.94 6.61
N LEU A 854 5.81 81.17 5.54
CA LEU A 854 6.71 81.39 4.40
C LEU A 854 6.18 82.45 3.41
N ARG A 855 4.87 82.71 3.38
CA ARG A 855 4.26 83.76 2.53
C ARG A 855 4.34 85.18 3.12
N ALA A 856 4.66 85.32 4.41
CA ALA A 856 4.73 86.63 5.07
C ALA A 856 5.98 87.42 4.66
N ARG A 857 5.83 88.71 4.33
CA ARG A 857 6.98 89.61 4.05
C ARG A 857 7.87 89.73 5.30
N SER A 858 9.20 89.68 5.12
CA SER A 858 10.15 89.81 6.24
C SER A 858 10.09 91.21 6.85
N LEU A 859 10.15 91.31 8.18
CA LEU A 859 10.39 92.56 8.89
C LEU A 859 11.82 93.03 8.63
N SER A 860 11.97 94.24 8.07
CA SER A 860 13.18 95.09 7.92
C SER A 860 14.51 94.48 7.42
N SER A 861 15.40 95.33 6.90
CA SER A 861 16.61 94.91 6.17
C SER A 861 17.76 94.40 7.04
N THR A 862 17.63 94.43 8.36
CA THR A 862 18.69 94.06 9.31
C THR A 862 18.65 92.59 9.75
N GLU A 863 17.52 91.89 9.56
CA GLU A 863 17.33 90.49 9.95
C GLU A 863 17.70 89.48 8.84
N LYS A 864 17.92 89.96 7.61
CA LYS A 864 18.20 89.15 6.40
C LYS A 864 19.55 88.43 6.39
N ILE A 865 20.45 88.74 7.32
CA ILE A 865 21.83 88.20 7.33
C ILE A 865 21.99 87.03 8.31
N ALA A 866 21.00 86.79 9.21
CA ALA A 866 21.10 85.77 10.25
C ALA A 866 20.05 84.64 10.17
N CYS A 867 19.08 84.75 9.25
CA CYS A 867 18.06 83.76 8.91
C CYS A 867 17.84 83.72 7.40
#